data_AF-A0A845WFY6-F1
#
_entry.id   AF-A0A845WFY6-F1
#
_cell.length_a   1.000
_cell.length_b   1.000
_cell.length_c   1.000
_cell.angle_alpha   90.00
_cell.angle_beta   90.00
_cell.angle_gamma   90.00
#
_symmetry.space_group_name_H-M   'P 1'
#
loop_
_entity.id
_entity.type
_entity.pdbx_description
1 polymer ?
#
loop_
_entity_poly.entity_id
_entity_poly.type
_entity_poly.pdbx_seq_one_letter_code
_entity_poly.pdbx_strand_id
1 'polypeptide(L)'
;MSQNHPPQDPQEWKIFPRNLTARAAYIVPGNPTTTRPEDGVDNCYPGLEMDNRNLQKYFFPGTYFEVYRSDGARLAALTPQDQAQQWLKIGLLEEDLDKNHLYLWTLKGQTAAEKSDDPPSDNPPSIDFVNVSDKSKGQLGGLYPWRKVNALFPGKVGIIIGPNPPEEGDELEAAKQKLEELWPSTNTGGYVERPETDLKWAVLIANRAPYLNAQGTLDPDVYQPGELTRTLCTPWTYDFRDCQCFYWASNKPDVNASEDGSYPYLNFQRKNWQVEPQTEDIANSYNGRRLREIDYAEMMTDWEQLRPVVNGRECGQSYKPATPPSGNPLTLEQIKEELAYLATVEHALAVQYLYAYYSVNAPQEEPEDTSLEDFRLWKGAHEIFEIAIDEMRHFRWANEVLKLLGADTTIQRAPKLGRRFQIPFYLQSLTSSQLQWFVDVERPSRSTVVGLDGMYVGIQTSLQNLPSDTLDPETQLRAVEIIKLIIDEGEGHYVRFSTAQQNLAFFSDNDRGDLPGYIRLGQWQQPSDNPDNPIIPGGKLYGEPHQETSGEGPELQYQSNVLYLSLLGLLKIAFACQNENVSSKGLRRAIALMILMNYFNFELARKGMTPLFTFPEWLKGDPRVTSSAAAKTLLNKLKQELVNAGIIKETTLPAISEGINLLSVESGTKQEPVLKRTLKKGHEDKVEDVIKYFEDVVCEAEF
;
A
#
# COMPACT_ATOMS: atom_id res chain seq x y z
N MET A 1 -38.89 -8.87 35.30
CA MET A 1 -39.88 -8.79 34.20
C MET A 1 -39.30 -9.52 33.00
N SER A 2 -40.07 -10.49 32.48
CA SER A 2 -39.95 -11.25 31.22
C SER A 2 -38.56 -11.52 30.62
N GLN A 3 -38.14 -12.79 30.66
CA GLN A 3 -37.13 -13.32 29.74
C GLN A 3 -37.76 -13.42 28.35
N ASN A 4 -37.37 -12.55 27.41
CA ASN A 4 -37.68 -12.75 26.00
C ASN A 4 -36.71 -13.77 25.42
N HIS A 5 -37.22 -14.92 25.00
CA HIS A 5 -36.46 -15.81 24.12
C HIS A 5 -36.29 -15.12 22.75
N PRO A 6 -35.10 -15.18 22.13
CA PRO A 6 -34.91 -14.72 20.76
C PRO A 6 -35.74 -15.58 19.78
N PRO A 7 -36.25 -14.99 18.68
CA PRO A 7 -36.97 -15.75 17.66
C PRO A 7 -36.08 -16.80 17.01
N GLN A 8 -36.62 -18.00 16.79
CA GLN A 8 -35.90 -19.14 16.22
C GLN A 8 -35.75 -19.07 14.69
N ASP A 9 -36.54 -18.24 14.00
CA ASP A 9 -36.47 -18.03 12.56
C ASP A 9 -35.69 -16.74 12.22
N PRO A 10 -34.54 -16.82 11.51
CA PRO A 10 -33.77 -15.65 11.07
C PRO A 10 -34.54 -14.65 10.21
N GLN A 11 -35.59 -15.07 9.49
CA GLN A 11 -36.38 -14.18 8.63
C GLN A 11 -37.29 -13.23 9.44
N GLU A 12 -37.62 -13.59 10.69
CA GLU A 12 -38.38 -12.74 11.60
C GLU A 12 -37.52 -11.64 12.24
N TRP A 13 -36.19 -11.70 12.06
CA TRP A 13 -35.29 -10.62 12.45
C TRP A 13 -35.41 -9.47 11.45
N LYS A 14 -36.30 -8.52 11.75
CA LYS A 14 -36.32 -7.24 11.05
C LYS A 14 -35.08 -6.43 11.48
N ILE A 15 -33.96 -6.64 10.79
CA ILE A 15 -32.73 -5.87 10.98
C ILE A 15 -32.97 -4.48 10.41
N PHE A 16 -33.18 -3.50 11.28
CA PHE A 16 -33.15 -2.09 10.91
C PHE A 16 -31.69 -1.63 11.00
N PRO A 17 -30.98 -1.35 9.89
CA PRO A 17 -29.65 -0.78 9.95
C PRO A 17 -29.73 0.58 10.65
N ARG A 18 -29.20 0.65 11.87
CA ARG A 18 -29.16 1.86 12.68
C ARG A 18 -27.93 2.72 12.40
N ASN A 19 -26.92 2.18 11.73
CA ASN A 19 -25.83 3.00 11.21
C ASN A 19 -26.26 3.63 9.88
N LEU A 20 -25.84 4.86 9.65
CA LEU A 20 -26.17 5.60 8.44
C LEU A 20 -25.46 5.01 7.20
N THR A 21 -24.30 4.37 7.39
CA THR A 21 -23.48 3.78 6.32
C THR A 21 -24.08 2.52 5.69
N ALA A 22 -24.97 1.80 6.37
CA ALA A 22 -25.67 0.64 5.83
C ALA A 22 -27.03 0.98 5.20
N ARG A 23 -27.40 2.28 5.12
CA ARG A 23 -28.61 2.72 4.40
C ARG A 23 -28.26 2.99 2.94
N ALA A 24 -28.76 2.16 2.03
CA ALA A 24 -28.48 2.26 0.59
C ALA A 24 -28.81 3.62 -0.07
N ALA A 25 -29.65 4.47 0.56
CA ALA A 25 -29.99 5.81 0.07
C ALA A 25 -29.16 6.94 0.70
N TYR A 26 -28.28 6.65 1.66
CA TYR A 26 -27.48 7.65 2.36
C TYR A 26 -26.08 7.76 1.74
N ILE A 27 -25.78 8.91 1.15
CA ILE A 27 -24.47 9.19 0.56
C ILE A 27 -23.49 9.53 1.70
N VAL A 28 -22.51 8.65 1.93
CA VAL A 28 -21.48 8.84 2.97
C VAL A 28 -20.50 9.94 2.53
N PRO A 29 -20.36 11.05 3.29
CA PRO A 29 -19.36 12.08 3.00
C PRO A 29 -17.94 11.51 3.11
N GLY A 30 -17.08 11.83 2.14
CA GLY A 30 -15.67 11.40 2.11
C GLY A 30 -15.39 10.15 1.28
N ASN A 31 -16.41 9.33 0.97
CA ASN A 31 -16.27 8.23 0.04
C ASN A 31 -16.27 8.75 -1.42
N PRO A 32 -15.22 8.47 -2.21
CA PRO A 32 -15.16 8.89 -3.60
C PRO A 32 -16.26 8.22 -4.43
N THR A 33 -16.63 8.82 -5.56
CA THR A 33 -17.68 8.29 -6.46
C THR A 33 -17.40 6.84 -6.86
N THR A 34 -16.13 6.46 -7.00
CA THR A 34 -15.64 5.11 -7.34
C THR A 34 -16.01 4.01 -6.34
N THR A 35 -16.42 4.36 -5.12
CA THR A 35 -16.88 3.37 -4.12
C THR A 35 -18.39 3.21 -4.11
N ARG A 36 -19.08 3.78 -5.10
CA ARG A 36 -20.55 3.78 -5.19
C ARG A 36 -20.99 2.91 -6.36
N PRO A 37 -22.17 2.26 -6.26
CA PRO A 37 -22.70 1.46 -7.35
C PRO A 37 -22.83 2.24 -8.67
N GLU A 38 -23.04 3.56 -8.61
CA GLU A 38 -23.17 4.43 -9.80
C GLU A 38 -21.88 4.64 -10.61
N ASP A 39 -20.71 4.33 -10.04
CA ASP A 39 -19.40 4.41 -10.72
C ASP A 39 -18.85 3.00 -11.01
N GLY A 40 -19.66 1.96 -10.77
CA GLY A 40 -19.34 0.58 -11.10
C GLY A 40 -19.18 0.42 -12.61
N VAL A 41 -17.99 -0.02 -13.02
CA VAL A 41 -17.75 -0.40 -14.41
C VAL A 41 -18.31 -1.81 -14.58
N ASP A 42 -19.43 -1.92 -15.29
CA ASP A 42 -20.19 -3.15 -15.58
C ASP A 42 -19.39 -4.09 -16.52
N ASN A 43 -18.16 -4.44 -16.12
CA ASN A 43 -17.30 -5.35 -16.83
C ASN A 43 -17.69 -6.79 -16.46
N CYS A 44 -17.81 -7.67 -17.46
CA CYS A 44 -18.17 -9.08 -17.28
C CYS A 44 -17.05 -9.93 -16.64
N TYR A 45 -16.01 -9.29 -16.13
CA TYR A 45 -14.98 -9.86 -15.26
C TYR A 45 -15.28 -9.33 -13.87
N PRO A 46 -15.32 -10.17 -12.82
CA PRO A 46 -16.06 -9.90 -11.59
C PRO A 46 -15.61 -8.57 -10.96
N GLY A 47 -16.35 -7.50 -11.28
CA GLY A 47 -16.31 -6.26 -10.53
C GLY A 47 -16.70 -6.57 -9.09
N LEU A 48 -16.17 -5.81 -8.15
CA LEU A 48 -16.36 -6.00 -6.72
C LEU A 48 -17.84 -5.87 -6.26
N GLU A 49 -18.76 -5.63 -7.20
CA GLU A 49 -20.18 -5.38 -6.99
C GLU A 49 -21.08 -6.60 -7.27
N MET A 50 -20.82 -7.37 -8.34
CA MET A 50 -21.59 -8.58 -8.70
C MET A 50 -20.85 -9.49 -9.68
N ASP A 51 -21.09 -10.81 -9.57
CA ASP A 51 -20.61 -11.81 -10.52
C ASP A 51 -21.76 -12.29 -11.42
N ASN A 52 -21.83 -11.69 -12.63
CA ASN A 52 -22.85 -11.99 -13.64
C ASN A 52 -22.84 -13.44 -14.11
N ARG A 53 -21.77 -14.21 -13.88
CA ARG A 53 -21.74 -15.64 -14.23
C ARG A 53 -22.74 -16.44 -13.37
N ASN A 54 -23.08 -15.95 -12.18
CA ASN A 54 -24.10 -16.56 -11.32
C ASN A 54 -25.53 -16.46 -11.89
N LEU A 55 -25.80 -15.50 -12.79
CA LEU A 55 -27.13 -15.38 -13.43
C LEU A 55 -27.47 -16.61 -14.28
N GLN A 56 -26.51 -17.10 -15.07
CA GLN A 56 -26.80 -18.17 -16.02
C GLN A 56 -26.83 -19.57 -15.41
N LYS A 57 -26.67 -19.69 -14.09
CA LYS A 57 -26.73 -21.00 -13.40
C LYS A 57 -28.14 -21.59 -13.39
N TYR A 58 -29.15 -20.73 -13.49
CA TYR A 58 -30.58 -21.10 -13.50
C TYR A 58 -31.19 -21.01 -14.91
N PHE A 59 -30.38 -21.04 -15.98
CA PHE A 59 -30.87 -20.78 -17.35
C PHE A 59 -31.95 -21.77 -17.81
N PHE A 60 -31.93 -23.00 -17.29
CA PHE A 60 -32.91 -24.03 -17.60
C PHE A 60 -33.82 -24.23 -16.38
N PRO A 61 -35.15 -24.17 -16.55
CA PRO A 61 -36.08 -24.07 -15.43
C PRO A 61 -35.97 -25.27 -14.49
N GLY A 62 -35.95 -25.02 -13.18
CA GLY A 62 -35.84 -26.06 -12.14
C GLY A 62 -34.49 -26.77 -12.07
N THR A 63 -33.43 -26.18 -12.63
CA THR A 63 -32.07 -26.72 -12.58
C THR A 63 -31.07 -25.66 -12.17
N TYR A 64 -30.03 -26.08 -11.45
CA TYR A 64 -28.93 -25.24 -11.01
C TYR A 64 -27.59 -25.84 -11.44
N PHE A 65 -26.89 -25.17 -12.35
CA PHE A 65 -25.59 -25.61 -12.87
C PHE A 65 -24.41 -24.87 -12.22
N GLU A 66 -23.42 -25.62 -11.76
CA GLU A 66 -22.10 -25.12 -11.41
C GLU A 66 -21.21 -25.05 -12.64
N VAL A 67 -20.73 -23.86 -12.95
CA VAL A 67 -20.00 -23.57 -14.20
C VAL A 67 -18.51 -23.29 -14.01
N TYR A 68 -18.03 -23.25 -12.76
CA TYR A 68 -16.64 -22.93 -12.47
C TYR A 68 -15.72 -24.14 -12.46
N ARG A 69 -16.24 -25.35 -12.70
CA ARG A 69 -15.45 -26.57 -12.59
C ARG A 69 -14.60 -26.81 -13.84
N SER A 70 -13.44 -27.42 -13.68
CA SER A 70 -12.55 -27.76 -14.79
C SER A 70 -13.04 -28.95 -15.62
N ASP A 71 -13.92 -29.78 -15.05
CA ASP A 71 -14.46 -31.00 -15.67
C ASP A 71 -15.78 -30.79 -16.44
N GLY A 72 -16.38 -29.60 -16.38
CA GLY A 72 -17.59 -29.26 -17.14
C GLY A 72 -18.62 -28.48 -16.32
N ALA A 73 -19.83 -28.32 -16.88
CA ALA A 73 -20.95 -27.72 -16.17
C ALA A 73 -21.75 -28.80 -15.43
N ARG A 74 -21.60 -28.87 -14.11
CA ARG A 74 -22.24 -29.88 -13.26
C ARG A 74 -23.64 -29.42 -12.84
N LEU A 75 -24.64 -30.28 -12.98
CA LEU A 75 -25.94 -30.07 -12.36
C LEU A 75 -25.82 -30.33 -10.86
N ALA A 76 -25.89 -29.27 -10.06
CA ALA A 76 -25.65 -29.31 -8.63
C ALA A 76 -26.93 -29.34 -7.79
N ALA A 77 -28.04 -28.81 -8.32
CA ALA A 77 -29.33 -28.88 -7.64
C ALA A 77 -30.51 -28.83 -8.63
N LEU A 78 -31.65 -29.37 -8.19
CA LEU A 78 -32.94 -29.25 -8.87
C LEU A 78 -33.76 -28.18 -8.15
N THR A 79 -33.55 -26.91 -8.52
CA THR A 79 -34.12 -25.74 -7.85
C THR A 79 -34.40 -24.63 -8.88
N PRO A 80 -35.41 -23.77 -8.68
CA PRO A 80 -36.42 -23.79 -7.61
C PRO A 80 -37.33 -25.04 -7.64
N GLN A 81 -37.81 -25.45 -6.46
CA GLN A 81 -38.46 -26.75 -6.26
C GLN A 81 -39.76 -26.90 -7.08
N ASP A 82 -40.52 -25.82 -7.24
CA ASP A 82 -41.76 -25.77 -8.01
C ASP A 82 -41.53 -26.09 -9.50
N GLN A 83 -40.47 -25.54 -10.09
CA GLN A 83 -40.08 -25.81 -11.47
C GLN A 83 -39.43 -27.19 -11.62
N ALA A 84 -38.66 -27.64 -10.62
CA ALA A 84 -38.03 -28.96 -10.62
C ALA A 84 -39.03 -30.13 -10.63
N GLN A 85 -40.24 -29.94 -10.06
CA GLN A 85 -41.28 -30.98 -10.02
C GLN A 85 -41.60 -31.59 -11.39
N GLN A 86 -41.47 -30.83 -12.47
CA GLN A 86 -41.75 -31.34 -13.81
C GLN A 86 -40.72 -32.39 -14.25
N TRP A 87 -39.47 -32.29 -13.79
CA TRP A 87 -38.40 -33.23 -14.07
C TRP A 87 -38.46 -34.45 -13.16
N LEU A 88 -38.84 -34.25 -11.90
CA LEU A 88 -39.08 -35.34 -10.95
C LEU A 88 -40.18 -36.30 -11.45
N LYS A 89 -41.26 -35.75 -12.03
CA LYS A 89 -42.38 -36.54 -12.57
C LYS A 89 -42.01 -37.43 -13.76
N ILE A 90 -40.98 -37.09 -14.51
CA ILE A 90 -40.53 -37.87 -15.68
C ILE A 90 -39.37 -38.82 -15.35
N GLY A 91 -38.96 -38.90 -14.08
CA GLY A 91 -38.03 -39.92 -13.58
C GLY A 91 -36.61 -39.45 -13.26
N LEU A 92 -36.33 -38.14 -13.32
CA LEU A 92 -35.09 -37.58 -12.79
C LEU A 92 -35.21 -37.49 -11.26
N LEU A 93 -34.23 -37.98 -10.49
CA LEU A 93 -34.31 -38.02 -9.03
C LEU A 93 -33.24 -37.11 -8.42
N GLU A 94 -33.54 -36.50 -7.26
CA GLU A 94 -32.52 -35.73 -6.52
C GLU A 94 -31.31 -36.61 -6.14
N GLU A 95 -31.54 -37.90 -5.85
CA GLU A 95 -30.48 -38.87 -5.56
C GLU A 95 -29.49 -39.06 -6.72
N ASP A 96 -29.89 -38.77 -7.97
CA ASP A 96 -29.00 -38.89 -9.13
C ASP A 96 -27.89 -37.81 -9.09
N LEU A 97 -28.12 -36.67 -8.44
CA LEU A 97 -27.14 -35.58 -8.33
C LEU A 97 -25.89 -36.02 -7.54
N ASP A 98 -26.12 -36.77 -6.48
CA ASP A 98 -25.08 -37.27 -5.57
C ASP A 98 -24.44 -38.56 -6.08
N LYS A 99 -25.26 -39.50 -6.59
CA LYS A 99 -24.78 -40.83 -7.04
C LYS A 99 -24.07 -40.79 -8.39
N ASN A 100 -24.60 -40.01 -9.34
CA ASN A 100 -24.21 -40.10 -10.75
C ASN A 100 -23.40 -38.89 -11.21
N HIS A 101 -23.27 -37.84 -10.38
CA HIS A 101 -22.58 -36.59 -10.69
C HIS A 101 -22.93 -36.08 -12.10
N LEU A 102 -24.11 -35.48 -12.23
CA LEU A 102 -24.69 -35.16 -13.54
C LEU A 102 -24.05 -33.92 -14.18
N TYR A 103 -23.78 -33.98 -15.49
CA TYR A 103 -23.20 -32.89 -16.28
C TYR A 103 -24.07 -32.53 -17.47
N LEU A 104 -23.98 -31.27 -17.89
CA LEU A 104 -24.54 -30.81 -19.16
C LEU A 104 -23.71 -31.37 -20.32
N TRP A 105 -24.29 -32.32 -21.05
CA TRP A 105 -23.65 -32.97 -22.21
C TRP A 105 -23.84 -32.19 -23.50
N THR A 106 -25.07 -31.72 -23.74
CA THR A 106 -25.44 -31.03 -24.99
C THR A 106 -26.41 -29.90 -24.71
N LEU A 107 -26.28 -28.80 -25.45
CA LEU A 107 -27.21 -27.68 -25.46
C LEU A 107 -27.75 -27.44 -26.86
N LYS A 108 -29.07 -27.33 -26.99
CA LYS A 108 -29.76 -26.98 -28.24
C LYS A 108 -30.67 -25.79 -28.00
N GLY A 109 -30.52 -24.74 -28.79
CA GLY A 109 -31.30 -23.52 -28.65
C GLY A 109 -30.75 -22.41 -29.52
N GLN A 110 -31.56 -21.40 -29.79
CA GLN A 110 -31.19 -20.34 -30.71
C GLN A 110 -30.12 -19.42 -30.10
N THR A 111 -29.06 -19.15 -30.85
CA THR A 111 -27.97 -18.25 -30.41
C THR A 111 -27.91 -16.93 -31.17
N ALA A 112 -27.16 -15.96 -30.63
CA ALA A 112 -26.84 -14.67 -31.26
C ALA A 112 -26.32 -14.79 -32.71
N ALA A 113 -25.56 -15.83 -33.03
CA ALA A 113 -24.97 -16.04 -34.35
C ALA A 113 -25.97 -16.55 -35.40
N GLU A 114 -27.09 -17.15 -34.97
CA GLU A 114 -28.08 -17.78 -35.85
C GLU A 114 -29.28 -16.87 -36.14
N LYS A 115 -29.44 -15.77 -35.39
CA LYS A 115 -30.49 -14.78 -35.66
C LYS A 115 -30.15 -13.86 -36.85
N SER A 116 -28.97 -14.00 -37.45
CA SER A 116 -28.66 -13.40 -38.75
C SER A 116 -29.44 -14.04 -39.89
N ASP A 117 -29.98 -15.24 -39.69
CA ASP A 117 -30.87 -15.92 -40.61
C ASP A 117 -32.30 -15.46 -40.30
N ASP A 118 -32.87 -14.60 -41.14
CA ASP A 118 -34.26 -14.15 -41.07
C ASP A 118 -35.09 -14.97 -42.09
N PRO A 119 -36.03 -15.84 -41.66
CA PRO A 119 -36.51 -16.06 -40.29
C PRO A 119 -35.62 -17.03 -39.46
N PRO A 120 -35.71 -16.98 -38.11
CA PRO A 120 -35.08 -17.93 -37.20
C PRO A 120 -35.25 -19.40 -37.61
N SER A 121 -34.19 -20.20 -37.49
CA SER A 121 -34.29 -21.66 -37.71
C SER A 121 -35.21 -22.30 -36.66
N ASP A 122 -36.24 -23.01 -37.11
CA ASP A 122 -37.12 -23.85 -36.27
C ASP A 122 -36.37 -25.06 -35.65
N ASN A 123 -35.18 -25.38 -36.18
CA ASN A 123 -34.32 -26.46 -35.67
C ASN A 123 -32.85 -26.00 -35.55
N PRO A 124 -32.48 -25.28 -34.47
CA PRO A 124 -31.09 -24.86 -34.28
C PRO A 124 -30.17 -26.07 -34.05
N PRO A 125 -28.89 -26.00 -34.45
CA PRO A 125 -27.93 -27.06 -34.18
C PRO A 125 -27.74 -27.28 -32.68
N SER A 126 -27.43 -28.51 -32.30
CA SER A 126 -26.99 -28.85 -30.94
C SER A 126 -25.47 -28.63 -30.80
N ILE A 127 -25.05 -28.22 -29.60
CA ILE A 127 -23.66 -28.04 -29.22
C ILE A 127 -23.33 -29.09 -28.17
N ASP A 128 -22.43 -30.01 -28.52
CA ASP A 128 -21.93 -31.04 -27.62
C ASP A 128 -20.72 -30.52 -26.85
N PHE A 129 -20.67 -30.81 -25.56
CA PHE A 129 -19.60 -30.37 -24.66
C PHE A 129 -18.54 -31.44 -24.42
N VAL A 130 -18.32 -32.33 -25.40
CA VAL A 130 -17.28 -33.38 -25.33
C VAL A 130 -15.90 -32.74 -25.22
N ASN A 131 -15.02 -33.37 -24.45
CA ASN A 131 -13.61 -33.00 -24.29
C ASN A 131 -13.40 -31.61 -23.67
N VAL A 132 -14.37 -31.02 -22.95
CA VAL A 132 -14.20 -29.71 -22.26
C VAL A 132 -13.22 -29.75 -21.07
N SER A 133 -12.74 -30.94 -20.73
CA SER A 133 -11.72 -31.23 -19.72
C SER A 133 -10.32 -31.50 -20.31
N ASP A 134 -10.15 -31.48 -21.63
CA ASP A 134 -8.88 -31.76 -22.31
C ASP A 134 -7.91 -30.58 -22.18
N LYS A 135 -6.97 -30.71 -21.23
CA LYS A 135 -5.94 -29.70 -20.92
C LYS A 135 -5.07 -29.32 -22.13
N SER A 136 -4.97 -30.16 -23.17
CA SER A 136 -4.14 -29.92 -24.35
C SER A 136 -4.73 -28.88 -25.33
N LYS A 137 -6.01 -28.51 -25.19
CA LYS A 137 -6.75 -27.63 -26.11
C LYS A 137 -7.06 -26.23 -25.57
N GLY A 138 -6.45 -25.83 -24.44
CA GLY A 138 -6.56 -24.46 -23.89
C GLY A 138 -7.95 -24.09 -23.37
N GLN A 139 -8.59 -24.98 -22.62
CA GLN A 139 -10.03 -24.90 -22.33
C GLN A 139 -10.42 -24.19 -21.03
N LEU A 140 -11.67 -23.71 -21.05
CA LEU A 140 -12.37 -22.96 -20.01
C LEU A 140 -13.18 -23.87 -19.04
N GLY A 141 -13.15 -25.21 -19.21
CA GLY A 141 -13.96 -26.13 -18.42
C GLY A 141 -15.46 -25.82 -18.53
N GLY A 142 -16.17 -25.80 -17.39
CA GLY A 142 -17.57 -25.41 -17.27
C GLY A 142 -17.88 -23.97 -17.72
N LEU A 143 -16.88 -23.09 -17.83
CA LEU A 143 -17.08 -21.74 -18.36
C LEU A 143 -17.33 -21.74 -19.88
N TYR A 144 -16.94 -22.81 -20.59
CA TYR A 144 -17.28 -22.95 -22.01
C TYR A 144 -18.79 -23.23 -22.23
N PRO A 145 -19.41 -24.22 -21.57
CA PRO A 145 -20.87 -24.34 -21.55
C PRO A 145 -21.57 -23.06 -21.09
N TRP A 146 -21.10 -22.41 -20.03
CA TRP A 146 -21.66 -21.13 -19.57
C TRP A 146 -21.66 -20.06 -20.66
N ARG A 147 -20.55 -19.91 -21.39
CA ARG A 147 -20.45 -18.95 -22.51
C ARG A 147 -21.49 -19.24 -23.58
N LYS A 148 -21.75 -20.51 -23.89
CA LYS A 148 -22.77 -20.92 -24.86
C LYS A 148 -24.18 -20.65 -24.35
N VAL A 149 -24.46 -20.93 -23.07
CA VAL A 149 -25.73 -20.58 -22.41
C VAL A 149 -25.97 -19.07 -22.43
N ASN A 150 -24.94 -18.27 -22.14
CA ASN A 150 -25.05 -16.81 -22.15
C ASN A 150 -25.40 -16.26 -23.54
N ALA A 151 -25.00 -16.97 -24.61
CA ALA A 151 -25.28 -16.58 -26.00
C ALA A 151 -26.67 -17.01 -26.50
N LEU A 152 -27.44 -17.75 -25.70
CA LEU A 152 -28.81 -18.14 -26.06
C LEU A 152 -29.72 -16.91 -26.12
N PHE A 153 -30.77 -16.98 -26.94
CA PHE A 153 -31.92 -16.07 -26.84
C PHE A 153 -33.00 -16.62 -25.89
N PRO A 154 -33.98 -15.79 -25.48
CA PRO A 154 -35.22 -16.28 -24.91
C PRO A 154 -35.95 -17.18 -25.90
N GLY A 155 -36.50 -18.30 -25.43
CA GLY A 155 -37.25 -19.25 -26.27
C GLY A 155 -37.00 -20.69 -25.86
N LYS A 156 -37.36 -21.61 -26.77
CA LYS A 156 -37.24 -23.05 -26.57
C LYS A 156 -35.77 -23.48 -26.49
N VAL A 157 -35.44 -24.25 -25.47
CA VAL A 157 -34.11 -24.80 -25.20
C VAL A 157 -34.25 -26.28 -24.88
N GLY A 158 -33.30 -27.07 -25.38
CA GLY A 158 -33.16 -28.49 -25.11
C GLY A 158 -31.79 -28.75 -24.49
N ILE A 159 -31.74 -29.58 -23.46
CA ILE A 159 -30.49 -30.01 -22.84
C ILE A 159 -30.44 -31.53 -22.74
N ILE A 160 -29.23 -32.06 -22.84
CA ILE A 160 -28.92 -33.45 -22.48
C ILE A 160 -28.09 -33.40 -21.21
N ILE A 161 -28.51 -34.17 -20.21
CA ILE A 161 -27.80 -34.35 -18.95
C ILE A 161 -27.42 -35.82 -18.81
N GLY A 162 -26.21 -36.11 -18.39
CA GLY A 162 -25.80 -37.49 -18.10
C GLY A 162 -24.71 -37.59 -17.05
N PRO A 163 -24.39 -38.82 -16.59
CA PRO A 163 -23.40 -39.08 -15.56
C PRO A 163 -21.99 -38.83 -16.08
N ASN A 164 -21.13 -38.27 -15.23
CA ASN A 164 -19.75 -37.91 -15.58
C ASN A 164 -19.66 -36.87 -16.73
N PRO A 165 -18.48 -36.24 -16.93
CA PRO A 165 -18.27 -35.36 -18.07
C PRO A 165 -18.55 -36.07 -19.40
N PRO A 166 -19.11 -35.36 -20.40
CA PRO A 166 -19.48 -35.94 -21.69
C PRO A 166 -18.28 -36.50 -22.46
N GLU A 167 -18.42 -37.74 -22.94
CA GLU A 167 -17.48 -38.42 -23.83
C GLU A 167 -18.19 -38.83 -25.13
N GLU A 168 -17.43 -39.00 -26.21
CA GLU A 168 -17.96 -39.58 -27.45
C GLU A 168 -18.33 -41.06 -27.21
N GLY A 169 -19.56 -41.44 -27.57
CA GLY A 169 -20.03 -42.81 -27.41
C GLY A 169 -21.51 -43.01 -27.72
N ASP A 170 -21.93 -44.27 -27.66
CA ASP A 170 -23.29 -44.70 -28.02
C ASP A 170 -24.37 -44.04 -27.14
N GLU A 171 -24.07 -43.76 -25.86
CA GLU A 171 -25.02 -43.14 -24.93
C GLU A 171 -25.33 -41.69 -25.30
N LEU A 172 -24.32 -40.89 -25.65
CA LEU A 172 -24.50 -39.51 -26.10
C LEU A 172 -25.25 -39.46 -27.43
N GLU A 173 -24.91 -40.34 -28.38
CA GLU A 173 -25.59 -40.41 -29.67
C GLU A 173 -27.06 -40.87 -29.54
N ALA A 174 -27.35 -41.83 -28.65
CA ALA A 174 -28.72 -42.23 -28.34
C ALA A 174 -29.53 -41.07 -27.72
N ALA A 175 -28.94 -40.33 -26.77
CA ALA A 175 -29.56 -39.16 -26.17
C ALA A 175 -29.82 -38.05 -27.21
N LYS A 176 -28.89 -37.83 -28.14
CA LYS A 176 -29.04 -36.86 -29.24
C LYS A 176 -30.16 -37.23 -30.20
N GLN A 177 -30.24 -38.51 -30.58
CA GLN A 177 -31.35 -39.00 -31.41
C GLN A 177 -32.69 -38.76 -30.69
N LYS A 178 -32.75 -39.00 -29.38
CA LYS A 178 -33.95 -38.76 -28.59
C LYS A 178 -34.30 -37.27 -28.48
N LEU A 179 -33.31 -36.39 -28.37
CA LEU A 179 -33.51 -34.95 -28.42
C LEU A 179 -34.08 -34.49 -29.76
N GLU A 180 -33.54 -34.96 -30.88
CA GLU A 180 -34.07 -34.64 -32.22
C GLU A 180 -35.49 -35.20 -32.45
N GLU A 181 -35.81 -36.37 -31.89
CA GLU A 181 -37.17 -36.95 -31.93
C GLU A 181 -38.18 -36.07 -31.17
N LEU A 182 -37.81 -35.62 -29.96
CA LEU A 182 -38.72 -34.85 -29.09
C LEU A 182 -38.84 -33.38 -29.51
N TRP A 183 -37.78 -32.80 -30.09
CA TRP A 183 -37.70 -31.39 -30.44
C TRP A 183 -38.92 -30.86 -31.23
N PRO A 184 -39.37 -31.46 -32.35
CA PRO A 184 -40.51 -30.93 -33.08
C PRO A 184 -41.85 -31.12 -32.36
N SER A 185 -41.97 -32.11 -31.47
CA SER A 185 -43.26 -32.55 -30.92
C SER A 185 -43.63 -31.95 -29.56
N THR A 186 -42.68 -31.38 -28.82
CA THR A 186 -42.94 -30.84 -27.48
C THR A 186 -42.35 -29.45 -27.26
N ASN A 187 -43.09 -28.56 -26.61
CA ASN A 187 -42.57 -27.25 -26.15
C ASN A 187 -42.01 -27.31 -24.73
N THR A 188 -42.56 -28.20 -23.90
CA THR A 188 -42.06 -28.50 -22.55
C THR A 188 -42.25 -29.98 -22.30
N GLY A 189 -41.19 -30.69 -21.95
CA GLY A 189 -41.23 -32.12 -21.67
C GLY A 189 -39.83 -32.71 -21.60
N GLY A 190 -39.73 -34.01 -21.42
CA GLY A 190 -38.44 -34.67 -21.41
C GLY A 190 -38.58 -36.18 -21.38
N TYR A 191 -37.44 -36.84 -21.45
CA TYR A 191 -37.32 -38.28 -21.39
C TYR A 191 -36.11 -38.65 -20.54
N VAL A 192 -36.28 -39.67 -19.70
CA VAL A 192 -35.24 -40.18 -18.80
C VAL A 192 -35.00 -41.64 -19.16
N GLU A 193 -33.77 -41.95 -19.57
CA GLU A 193 -33.34 -43.32 -19.83
C GLU A 193 -32.81 -43.93 -18.53
N ARG A 194 -33.57 -44.89 -17.98
CA ARG A 194 -33.21 -45.63 -16.76
C ARG A 194 -33.59 -47.11 -16.89
N PRO A 195 -32.66 -47.98 -17.32
CA PRO A 195 -32.92 -49.39 -17.52
C PRO A 195 -33.17 -50.18 -16.21
N GLU A 196 -32.57 -49.77 -15.09
CA GLU A 196 -32.70 -50.42 -13.78
C GLU A 196 -32.80 -49.38 -12.65
N THR A 197 -31.68 -49.00 -12.03
CA THR A 197 -31.60 -47.99 -10.96
C THR A 197 -30.77 -46.78 -11.31
N ASP A 198 -29.82 -46.91 -12.22
CA ASP A 198 -28.87 -45.82 -12.53
C ASP A 198 -29.33 -45.01 -13.74
N LEU A 199 -29.26 -43.68 -13.60
CA LEU A 199 -29.54 -42.76 -14.69
C LEU A 199 -28.46 -42.89 -15.77
N LYS A 200 -28.86 -43.19 -17.01
CA LYS A 200 -27.97 -43.18 -18.18
C LYS A 200 -27.87 -41.79 -18.78
N TRP A 201 -29.00 -41.16 -19.03
CA TRP A 201 -29.07 -39.77 -19.49
C TRP A 201 -30.52 -39.29 -19.41
N ALA A 202 -30.69 -37.97 -19.44
CA ALA A 202 -31.97 -37.30 -19.50
C ALA A 202 -31.94 -36.25 -20.60
N VAL A 203 -33.01 -36.22 -21.41
CA VAL A 203 -33.27 -35.19 -22.41
C VAL A 203 -34.39 -34.32 -21.88
N LEU A 204 -34.11 -33.03 -21.66
CA LEU A 204 -35.09 -32.07 -21.15
C LEU A 204 -35.30 -30.96 -22.16
N ILE A 205 -36.55 -30.58 -22.40
CA ILE A 205 -36.95 -29.48 -23.30
C ILE A 205 -37.89 -28.55 -22.53
N ALA A 206 -37.59 -27.26 -22.54
CA ALA A 206 -38.45 -26.23 -21.96
C ALA A 206 -38.16 -24.88 -22.60
N ASN A 207 -38.95 -23.86 -22.24
CA ASN A 207 -38.54 -22.48 -22.50
C ASN A 207 -37.43 -22.09 -21.50
N ARG A 208 -36.39 -21.38 -21.99
CA ARG A 208 -35.33 -20.81 -21.17
C ARG A 208 -35.94 -20.02 -20.03
N ALA A 209 -35.44 -20.25 -18.82
CA ALA A 209 -35.89 -19.54 -17.65
C ALA A 209 -35.56 -18.04 -17.77
N PRO A 210 -36.54 -17.14 -17.55
CA PRO A 210 -36.24 -15.73 -17.42
C PRO A 210 -35.50 -15.48 -16.11
N TYR A 211 -34.54 -14.56 -16.13
CA TYR A 211 -33.90 -14.09 -14.90
C TYR A 211 -34.55 -12.82 -14.35
N LEU A 212 -35.41 -12.15 -15.14
CA LEU A 212 -36.20 -10.99 -14.72
C LEU A 212 -37.67 -11.36 -14.51
N ASN A 213 -38.29 -10.79 -13.49
CA ASN A 213 -39.73 -10.86 -13.26
C ASN A 213 -40.49 -9.85 -14.14
N ALA A 214 -41.82 -9.80 -13.99
CA ALA A 214 -42.69 -8.91 -14.77
C ALA A 214 -42.42 -7.41 -14.58
N GLN A 215 -41.73 -7.03 -13.49
CA GLN A 215 -41.34 -5.65 -13.19
C GLN A 215 -39.94 -5.31 -13.75
N GLY A 216 -39.27 -6.26 -14.40
CA GLY A 216 -37.92 -6.06 -14.94
C GLY A 216 -36.83 -6.11 -13.86
N THR A 217 -37.11 -6.64 -12.67
CA THR A 217 -36.10 -6.89 -11.63
C THR A 217 -35.72 -8.36 -11.59
N LEU A 218 -34.54 -8.69 -11.05
CA LEU A 218 -34.17 -10.09 -10.81
C LEU A 218 -35.23 -10.79 -9.97
N ASP A 219 -35.57 -12.02 -10.36
CA ASP A 219 -36.60 -12.80 -9.69
C ASP A 219 -36.09 -13.29 -8.32
N PRO A 220 -36.61 -12.78 -7.18
CA PRO A 220 -36.11 -13.13 -5.85
C PRO A 220 -36.47 -14.56 -5.43
N ASP A 221 -37.43 -15.21 -6.10
CA ASP A 221 -37.79 -16.61 -5.84
C ASP A 221 -36.78 -17.56 -6.51
N VAL A 222 -36.05 -17.07 -7.52
CA VAL A 222 -34.98 -17.80 -8.22
C VAL A 222 -33.61 -17.44 -7.69
N TYR A 223 -33.33 -16.14 -7.50
CA TYR A 223 -32.03 -15.63 -7.05
C TYR A 223 -32.10 -15.15 -5.59
N GLN A 224 -31.47 -15.88 -4.68
CA GLN A 224 -31.46 -15.54 -3.26
C GLN A 224 -30.54 -14.33 -2.98
N PRO A 225 -30.85 -13.50 -1.96
CA PRO A 225 -29.96 -12.41 -1.54
C PRO A 225 -28.54 -12.89 -1.31
N GLY A 226 -27.57 -12.26 -1.95
CA GLY A 226 -26.15 -12.62 -1.88
C GLY A 226 -25.70 -13.64 -2.94
N GLU A 227 -26.58 -14.25 -3.74
CA GLU A 227 -26.13 -15.20 -4.77
C GLU A 227 -25.29 -14.58 -5.88
N LEU A 228 -25.57 -13.34 -6.25
CA LEU A 228 -24.72 -12.61 -7.21
C LEU A 228 -23.38 -12.19 -6.61
N THR A 229 -23.29 -12.12 -5.28
CA THR A 229 -22.08 -11.71 -4.56
C THR A 229 -21.33 -12.88 -3.91
N ARG A 230 -21.87 -14.10 -3.96
CA ARG A 230 -21.32 -15.27 -3.26
C ARG A 230 -19.93 -15.70 -3.74
N THR A 231 -19.60 -15.36 -4.97
CA THR A 231 -18.28 -15.59 -5.58
C THR A 231 -17.39 -14.36 -5.51
N LEU A 232 -17.86 -13.28 -4.85
CA LEU A 232 -17.08 -12.07 -4.54
C LEU A 232 -16.28 -12.17 -3.23
N CYS A 233 -16.13 -13.36 -2.65
CA CYS A 233 -15.04 -13.61 -1.68
C CYS A 233 -13.70 -14.00 -2.37
N THR A 234 -13.72 -14.38 -3.65
CA THR A 234 -12.55 -14.65 -4.51
C THR A 234 -12.32 -13.66 -5.71
N PRO A 235 -12.85 -12.42 -5.73
CA PRO A 235 -12.95 -11.60 -6.95
C PRO A 235 -11.62 -10.94 -7.29
N TRP A 236 -10.89 -10.46 -6.27
CA TRP A 236 -9.57 -9.87 -6.45
C TRP A 236 -8.58 -10.84 -7.14
N THR A 237 -8.68 -12.13 -6.87
CA THR A 237 -7.81 -13.16 -7.46
C THR A 237 -8.08 -13.37 -8.95
N TYR A 238 -9.31 -13.17 -9.43
CA TYR A 238 -9.58 -13.19 -10.87
C TYR A 238 -8.97 -11.99 -11.57
N ASP A 239 -9.15 -10.80 -10.98
CA ASP A 239 -8.56 -9.57 -11.50
C ASP A 239 -7.04 -9.62 -11.50
N PHE A 240 -6.41 -10.16 -10.45
CA PHE A 240 -4.96 -10.33 -10.40
C PHE A 240 -4.43 -11.30 -11.47
N ARG A 241 -5.22 -12.31 -11.83
CA ARG A 241 -4.85 -13.29 -12.85
C ARG A 241 -4.97 -12.70 -14.26
N ASP A 242 -6.03 -11.92 -14.52
CA ASP A 242 -6.42 -11.48 -15.87
C ASP A 242 -6.06 -10.04 -16.23
N CYS A 243 -6.07 -9.12 -15.27
CA CYS A 243 -5.72 -7.73 -15.52
C CYS A 243 -4.20 -7.54 -15.52
N GLN A 244 -3.62 -7.51 -16.73
CA GLN A 244 -2.29 -6.91 -16.97
C GLN A 244 -2.25 -5.40 -16.65
N CYS A 245 -3.41 -4.75 -16.53
CA CYS A 245 -3.53 -3.33 -16.26
C CYS A 245 -3.14 -3.00 -14.81
N PHE A 246 -2.03 -2.27 -14.66
CA PHE A 246 -1.51 -1.66 -13.43
C PHE A 246 -2.42 -0.58 -12.80
N TYR A 247 -3.70 -0.49 -13.20
CA TYR A 247 -4.56 0.66 -12.90
C TYR A 247 -5.26 0.60 -11.52
N TRP A 248 -5.30 -0.57 -10.88
CA TRP A 248 -5.87 -0.70 -9.54
C TRP A 248 -4.78 -0.53 -8.48
N ALA A 249 -4.72 0.67 -7.90
CA ALA A 249 -3.65 1.13 -7.02
C ALA A 249 -3.85 0.84 -5.51
N SER A 250 -4.82 0.02 -5.12
CA SER A 250 -5.04 -0.31 -3.71
C SER A 250 -4.71 -1.77 -3.42
N ASN A 251 -3.43 -2.01 -3.09
CA ASN A 251 -2.88 -3.24 -2.51
C ASN A 251 -2.82 -4.47 -3.43
N LYS A 252 -2.12 -4.39 -4.57
CA LYS A 252 -1.65 -5.60 -5.27
C LYS A 252 -0.51 -6.26 -4.48
N PRO A 253 -0.56 -7.56 -4.16
CA PRO A 253 0.62 -8.40 -4.04
C PRO A 253 0.74 -9.27 -5.30
N ASP A 254 0.61 -8.70 -6.49
CA ASP A 254 0.83 -9.46 -7.74
C ASP A 254 2.25 -10.01 -7.82
N VAL A 255 3.17 -9.29 -7.20
CA VAL A 255 4.49 -9.75 -6.86
C VAL A 255 4.72 -9.56 -5.36
N ASN A 256 5.13 -10.64 -4.69
CA ASN A 256 5.47 -10.62 -3.27
C ASN A 256 6.88 -11.20 -3.07
N ALA A 257 7.41 -11.06 -1.85
CA ALA A 257 8.64 -11.72 -1.45
C ALA A 257 8.36 -13.03 -0.71
N SER A 258 9.31 -13.97 -0.76
CA SER A 258 9.26 -15.19 0.03
C SER A 258 9.24 -14.87 1.54
N GLU A 259 8.69 -15.79 2.31
CA GLU A 259 8.59 -15.69 3.78
C GLU A 259 9.95 -15.40 4.46
N ASP A 260 11.03 -15.95 3.91
CA ASP A 260 12.41 -15.76 4.37
C ASP A 260 13.15 -14.60 3.65
N GLY A 261 12.51 -13.93 2.69
CA GLY A 261 13.08 -12.86 1.89
C GLY A 261 14.13 -13.28 0.85
N SER A 262 14.37 -14.58 0.67
CA SER A 262 15.33 -15.10 -0.32
C SER A 262 14.95 -14.78 -1.77
N TYR A 263 13.65 -14.66 -2.05
CA TYR A 263 13.13 -14.33 -3.38
C TYR A 263 12.31 -13.04 -3.32
N PRO A 264 12.78 -11.93 -3.91
CA PRO A 264 12.09 -10.63 -3.85
C PRO A 264 10.89 -10.53 -4.80
N TYR A 265 10.80 -11.44 -5.78
CA TYR A 265 9.74 -11.44 -6.78
C TYR A 265 9.16 -12.83 -6.97
N LEU A 266 7.95 -13.03 -6.46
CA LEU A 266 7.17 -14.25 -6.57
C LEU A 266 5.76 -13.95 -7.04
N ASN A 267 5.25 -14.79 -7.94
CA ASN A 267 3.84 -14.79 -8.26
C ASN A 267 3.05 -15.47 -7.12
N PHE A 268 2.13 -14.72 -6.50
CA PHE A 268 1.31 -15.22 -5.40
C PHE A 268 0.30 -16.29 -5.83
N GLN A 269 -0.03 -16.38 -7.13
CA GLN A 269 -1.03 -17.31 -7.68
C GLN A 269 -0.44 -18.66 -8.13
N ARG A 270 0.78 -19.01 -7.72
CA ARG A 270 1.44 -20.22 -8.20
C ARG A 270 0.71 -21.50 -7.77
N LYS A 271 0.52 -22.45 -8.70
CA LYS A 271 -0.04 -23.79 -8.46
C LYS A 271 0.83 -24.61 -7.51
N ASN A 272 2.15 -24.50 -7.64
CA ASN A 272 3.10 -25.22 -6.81
C ASN A 272 4.09 -24.24 -6.17
N TRP A 273 4.05 -24.21 -4.84
CA TRP A 273 4.82 -23.31 -3.99
C TRP A 273 6.15 -23.92 -3.51
N GLN A 274 6.37 -25.21 -3.75
CA GLN A 274 7.59 -25.93 -3.37
C GLN A 274 8.67 -25.90 -4.46
N VAL A 275 8.36 -25.37 -5.65
CA VAL A 275 9.30 -25.28 -6.77
C VAL A 275 10.02 -23.94 -6.68
N GLU A 276 11.35 -23.97 -6.83
CA GLU A 276 12.15 -22.74 -6.87
C GLU A 276 11.62 -21.79 -7.97
N PRO A 277 11.43 -20.50 -7.64
CA PRO A 277 10.93 -19.53 -8.59
C PRO A 277 11.90 -19.39 -9.76
N GLN A 278 11.36 -19.58 -10.96
CA GLN A 278 12.15 -19.45 -12.19
C GLN A 278 12.21 -17.98 -12.60
N THR A 279 13.25 -17.59 -13.35
CA THR A 279 13.37 -16.25 -13.98
C THR A 279 12.15 -15.83 -14.81
N GLU A 280 11.28 -16.78 -15.14
CA GLU A 280 10.07 -16.59 -15.95
C GLU A 280 8.85 -16.10 -15.16
N ASP A 281 8.89 -16.04 -13.82
CA ASP A 281 7.90 -15.27 -13.05
C ASP A 281 8.06 -13.76 -13.31
N ILE A 282 9.24 -13.36 -13.81
CA ILE A 282 9.53 -12.05 -14.39
C ILE A 282 9.06 -12.04 -15.86
N ALA A 283 7.76 -11.86 -16.05
CA ALA A 283 7.15 -11.25 -17.24
C ALA A 283 7.71 -11.61 -18.64
N ASN A 284 7.88 -12.89 -19.01
CA ASN A 284 8.24 -13.27 -20.38
C ASN A 284 7.43 -14.45 -20.97
N SER A 285 6.10 -14.34 -20.86
CA SER A 285 5.07 -14.73 -21.86
C SER A 285 3.75 -15.06 -21.15
N TYR A 286 2.64 -14.50 -21.65
CA TYR A 286 1.30 -14.73 -21.11
C TYR A 286 0.97 -16.23 -20.97
N ASN A 287 1.36 -17.04 -21.95
CA ASN A 287 1.09 -18.48 -21.95
C ASN A 287 1.96 -19.26 -20.94
N GLY A 288 3.25 -18.90 -20.79
CA GLY A 288 4.14 -19.59 -19.84
C GLY A 288 3.72 -19.37 -18.39
N ARG A 289 3.30 -18.13 -18.06
CA ARG A 289 2.76 -17.77 -16.75
C ARG A 289 1.48 -18.55 -16.42
N ARG A 290 0.53 -18.66 -17.37
CA ARG A 290 -0.76 -19.35 -17.18
C ARG A 290 -0.67 -20.84 -16.91
N LEU A 291 0.39 -21.50 -17.35
CA LEU A 291 0.64 -22.92 -17.06
C LEU A 291 1.00 -23.16 -15.59
N ARG A 292 1.49 -22.14 -14.89
CA ARG A 292 1.98 -22.22 -13.51
C ARG A 292 1.07 -21.56 -12.48
N GLU A 293 0.07 -20.80 -12.91
CA GLU A 293 -0.91 -20.14 -12.04
C GLU A 293 -2.14 -20.99 -11.79
N ILE A 294 -2.70 -20.93 -10.58
CA ILE A 294 -4.00 -21.52 -10.29
C ILE A 294 -5.05 -21.02 -11.29
N ASP A 295 -5.88 -21.93 -11.77
CA ASP A 295 -6.91 -21.63 -12.75
C ASP A 295 -8.24 -21.18 -12.13
N TYR A 296 -9.26 -20.93 -12.96
CA TYR A 296 -10.53 -20.40 -12.45
C TYR A 296 -11.24 -21.39 -11.55
N ALA A 297 -11.09 -22.68 -11.85
CA ALA A 297 -11.69 -23.74 -11.06
C ALA A 297 -10.93 -23.90 -9.75
N GLU A 298 -9.60 -23.99 -9.83
CA GLU A 298 -8.72 -24.10 -8.66
C GLU A 298 -8.89 -22.91 -7.70
N MET A 299 -9.15 -21.71 -8.21
CA MET A 299 -9.43 -20.52 -7.39
C MET A 299 -10.82 -20.53 -6.72
N MET A 300 -11.75 -21.38 -7.13
CA MET A 300 -13.01 -21.57 -6.41
C MET A 300 -12.92 -22.72 -5.41
N THR A 301 -12.17 -23.76 -5.76
CA THR A 301 -12.11 -25.00 -4.98
C THR A 301 -11.01 -25.01 -3.94
N ASP A 302 -9.90 -24.30 -4.20
CA ASP A 302 -8.64 -24.41 -3.46
C ASP A 302 -8.08 -23.01 -3.10
N TRP A 303 -8.91 -21.97 -3.04
CA TRP A 303 -8.45 -20.61 -2.73
C TRP A 303 -7.82 -20.51 -1.35
N GLU A 304 -8.24 -21.36 -0.41
CA GLU A 304 -7.69 -21.45 0.93
C GLU A 304 -6.27 -22.02 0.96
N GLN A 305 -5.79 -22.58 -0.16
CA GLN A 305 -4.40 -23.01 -0.33
C GLN A 305 -3.46 -21.84 -0.68
N LEU A 306 -4.00 -20.68 -1.05
CA LEU A 306 -3.19 -19.47 -1.28
C LEU A 306 -2.63 -18.98 0.05
N ARG A 307 -1.33 -18.64 0.05
CA ARG A 307 -0.69 -18.08 1.24
C ARG A 307 -1.17 -16.63 1.44
N PRO A 308 -1.55 -16.23 2.66
CA PRO A 308 -1.79 -14.82 2.96
C PRO A 308 -0.52 -14.00 2.74
N VAL A 309 -0.69 -12.77 2.24
CA VAL A 309 0.40 -11.81 2.07
C VAL A 309 0.28 -10.71 3.11
N VAL A 310 1.31 -10.59 3.95
CA VAL A 310 1.41 -9.57 5.01
C VAL A 310 2.69 -8.77 4.77
N ASN A 311 2.59 -7.44 4.73
CA ASN A 311 3.72 -6.54 4.46
C ASN A 311 4.51 -6.92 3.18
N GLY A 312 3.80 -7.33 2.12
CA GLY A 312 4.42 -7.73 0.86
C GLY A 312 5.15 -9.09 0.90
N ARG A 313 4.98 -9.90 1.96
CA ARG A 313 5.59 -11.22 2.13
C ARG A 313 4.55 -12.31 2.29
N GLU A 314 4.79 -13.47 1.69
CA GLU A 314 3.94 -14.65 1.93
C GLU A 314 4.17 -15.24 3.33
N CYS A 315 3.10 -15.72 3.95
CA CYS A 315 3.15 -16.42 5.23
C CYS A 315 2.50 -17.80 5.10
N GLY A 316 3.27 -18.88 5.32
CA GLY A 316 2.77 -20.26 5.15
C GLY A 316 2.20 -20.92 6.42
N GLN A 317 2.48 -20.36 7.59
CA GLN A 317 1.85 -20.75 8.86
C GLN A 317 0.99 -19.59 9.36
N SER A 318 0.09 -19.84 10.32
CA SER A 318 -0.54 -18.74 11.07
C SER A 318 0.58 -17.80 11.50
N TYR A 319 0.58 -16.57 10.97
CA TYR A 319 1.59 -15.57 11.27
C TYR A 319 1.76 -15.54 12.78
N LYS A 320 2.88 -16.07 13.27
CA LYS A 320 3.29 -15.90 14.65
C LYS A 320 4.04 -14.59 14.63
N PRO A 321 3.40 -13.46 15.04
CA PRO A 321 4.15 -12.24 15.21
C PRO A 321 5.41 -12.57 16.00
N ALA A 322 6.53 -11.96 15.60
CA ALA A 322 7.75 -12.05 16.38
C ALA A 322 7.38 -11.79 17.84
N THR A 323 7.88 -12.64 18.75
CA THR A 323 7.53 -12.53 20.16
C THR A 323 7.79 -11.08 20.57
N PRO A 324 6.76 -10.33 21.01
CA PRO A 324 6.93 -8.92 21.30
C PRO A 324 8.10 -8.80 22.27
N PRO A 325 9.00 -7.85 22.04
CA PRO A 325 10.20 -7.74 22.85
C PRO A 325 9.85 -7.68 24.35
N SER A 326 10.48 -8.55 25.13
CA SER A 326 10.17 -8.71 26.56
C SER A 326 10.61 -7.48 27.35
N GLY A 327 9.65 -6.69 27.83
CA GLY A 327 9.87 -5.55 28.71
C GLY A 327 8.67 -5.35 29.62
N ASN A 328 8.87 -4.72 30.78
CA ASN A 328 7.75 -4.29 31.62
C ASN A 328 7.00 -3.15 30.89
N PRO A 329 5.66 -3.17 30.84
CA PRO A 329 4.89 -2.07 30.27
C PRO A 329 5.25 -0.74 30.94
N LEU A 330 5.46 0.29 30.13
CA LEU A 330 5.73 1.64 30.60
C LEU A 330 4.44 2.31 31.07
N THR A 331 4.52 3.12 32.12
CA THR A 331 3.43 4.02 32.52
C THR A 331 3.29 5.18 31.52
N LEU A 332 2.16 5.90 31.52
CA LEU A 332 1.97 7.06 30.66
C LEU A 332 3.09 8.11 30.81
N GLU A 333 3.53 8.39 32.04
CA GLU A 333 4.62 9.34 32.28
C GLU A 333 5.96 8.83 31.75
N GLN A 334 6.25 7.53 31.90
CA GLN A 334 7.44 6.92 31.31
C GLN A 334 7.40 6.94 29.78
N ILE A 335 6.22 6.76 29.17
CA ILE A 335 6.04 6.87 27.72
C ILE A 335 6.38 8.29 27.26
N LYS A 336 5.88 9.32 27.95
CA LYS A 336 6.17 10.73 27.64
C LYS A 336 7.67 11.03 27.74
N GLU A 337 8.31 10.58 28.82
CA GLU A 337 9.75 10.74 29.03
C GLU A 337 10.58 10.04 27.93
N GLU A 338 10.21 8.81 27.58
CA GLU A 338 10.92 8.04 26.55
C GLU A 338 10.74 8.68 25.16
N LEU A 339 9.52 9.09 24.84
CA LEU A 339 9.21 9.74 23.58
C LEU A 339 9.89 11.10 23.45
N ALA A 340 10.00 11.86 24.54
CA ALA A 340 10.72 13.13 24.58
C ALA A 340 12.22 12.92 24.30
N TYR A 341 12.82 11.88 24.88
CA TYR A 341 14.19 11.50 24.56
C TYR A 341 14.33 11.08 23.10
N LEU A 342 13.46 10.19 22.60
CA LEU A 342 13.52 9.71 21.21
C LEU A 342 13.37 10.85 20.21
N ALA A 343 12.49 11.83 20.44
CA ALA A 343 12.41 13.02 19.59
C ALA A 343 13.77 13.73 19.47
N THR A 344 14.54 13.84 20.55
CA THR A 344 15.90 14.42 20.48
C THR A 344 16.89 13.54 19.71
N VAL A 345 16.67 12.22 19.70
CA VAL A 345 17.47 11.27 18.92
C VAL A 345 17.16 11.39 17.43
N GLU A 346 15.88 11.43 17.03
CA GLU A 346 15.51 11.60 15.62
C GLU A 346 16.06 12.89 15.04
N HIS A 347 16.02 13.98 15.81
CA HIS A 347 16.67 15.21 15.41
C HIS A 347 18.20 15.06 15.27
N ALA A 348 18.84 14.29 16.14
CA ALA A 348 20.27 14.03 16.06
C ALA A 348 20.63 13.24 14.79
N LEU A 349 19.89 12.16 14.50
CA LEU A 349 20.09 11.31 13.33
C LEU A 349 19.82 12.08 12.03
N ALA A 350 18.72 12.82 11.96
CA ALA A 350 18.39 13.69 10.82
C ALA A 350 19.56 14.63 10.45
N VAL A 351 20.16 15.28 11.44
CA VAL A 351 21.29 16.19 11.22
C VAL A 351 22.58 15.43 10.87
N GLN A 352 22.84 14.26 11.48
CA GLN A 352 24.00 13.43 11.13
C GLN A 352 23.95 12.96 9.68
N TYR A 353 22.82 12.42 9.26
CA TYR A 353 22.63 11.87 7.92
C TYR A 353 22.68 12.98 6.87
N LEU A 354 22.03 14.12 7.16
CA LEU A 354 22.07 15.29 6.28
C LEU A 354 23.50 15.87 6.16
N TYR A 355 24.24 15.96 7.26
CA TYR A 355 25.63 16.43 7.24
C TYR A 355 26.53 15.52 6.41
N ALA A 356 26.42 14.20 6.63
CA ALA A 356 27.18 13.20 5.90
C ALA A 356 26.87 13.25 4.39
N TYR A 357 25.61 13.47 4.01
CA TYR A 357 25.22 13.67 2.62
C TYR A 357 25.96 14.82 1.93
N TYR A 358 26.10 15.99 2.59
CA TYR A 358 26.82 17.12 1.99
C TYR A 358 28.30 16.84 1.74
N SER A 359 28.91 15.93 2.50
CA SER A 359 30.31 15.53 2.31
C SER A 359 30.57 14.78 1.00
N VAL A 360 29.53 14.22 0.37
CA VAL A 360 29.66 13.40 -0.84
C VAL A 360 29.65 14.29 -2.09
N ASN A 361 30.62 14.08 -2.97
CA ASN A 361 30.72 14.77 -4.26
C ASN A 361 29.84 14.12 -5.34
N ALA A 362 28.54 14.00 -5.05
CA ALA A 362 27.54 13.51 -5.99
C ALA A 362 26.82 14.66 -6.72
N PRO A 363 26.27 14.42 -7.93
CA PRO A 363 25.32 15.34 -8.54
C PRO A 363 24.05 15.46 -7.67
N GLN A 364 23.39 16.61 -7.73
CA GLN A 364 22.16 16.86 -6.96
C GLN A 364 20.93 16.21 -7.61
N GLU A 365 20.95 16.09 -8.93
CA GLU A 365 19.84 15.56 -9.74
C GLU A 365 20.25 14.22 -10.33
N GLU A 366 19.25 13.37 -10.61
CA GLU A 366 19.48 12.10 -11.31
C GLU A 366 20.07 12.40 -12.69
N PRO A 367 21.26 11.90 -13.01
CA PRO A 367 21.91 12.20 -14.28
C PRO A 367 21.29 11.38 -15.43
N GLU A 368 20.85 12.05 -16.51
CA GLU A 368 20.08 11.43 -17.61
C GLU A 368 20.88 10.43 -18.48
N ASP A 369 22.16 10.73 -18.76
CA ASP A 369 23.05 9.92 -19.61
C ASP A 369 24.43 9.77 -18.92
N THR A 370 24.53 8.85 -17.97
CA THR A 370 25.71 8.76 -17.10
C THR A 370 26.37 7.39 -17.09
N SER A 371 27.61 7.34 -16.61
CA SER A 371 28.28 6.06 -16.37
C SER A 371 27.60 5.32 -15.21
N LEU A 372 27.67 3.98 -15.20
CA LEU A 372 27.17 3.20 -14.07
C LEU A 372 27.78 3.66 -12.72
N GLU A 373 29.02 4.13 -12.76
CA GLU A 373 29.76 4.67 -11.61
C GLU A 373 29.09 5.94 -11.07
N ASP A 374 28.84 6.93 -11.93
CA ASP A 374 28.17 8.18 -11.56
C ASP A 374 26.73 7.96 -11.08
N PHE A 375 25.99 7.05 -11.72
CA PHE A 375 24.63 6.70 -11.28
C PHE A 375 24.66 6.08 -9.87
N ARG A 376 25.60 5.18 -9.60
CA ARG A 376 25.75 4.56 -8.28
C ARG A 376 26.17 5.57 -7.22
N LEU A 377 27.06 6.50 -7.54
CA LEU A 377 27.43 7.59 -6.64
C LEU A 377 26.22 8.45 -6.28
N TRP A 378 25.45 8.88 -7.29
CA TRP A 378 24.20 9.60 -7.08
C TRP A 378 23.21 8.79 -6.23
N LYS A 379 22.91 7.55 -6.62
CA LYS A 379 21.94 6.70 -5.94
C LYS A 379 22.34 6.43 -4.50
N GLY A 380 23.61 6.16 -4.24
CA GLY A 380 24.16 5.99 -2.90
C GLY A 380 23.97 7.23 -2.04
N ALA A 381 24.36 8.41 -2.53
CA ALA A 381 24.18 9.67 -1.81
C ALA A 381 22.70 10.03 -1.60
N HIS A 382 21.87 9.80 -2.61
CA HIS A 382 20.45 10.11 -2.59
C HIS A 382 19.68 9.26 -1.56
N GLU A 383 20.02 7.97 -1.40
CA GLU A 383 19.43 7.15 -0.33
C GLU A 383 19.70 7.74 1.07
N ILE A 384 20.93 8.22 1.34
CA ILE A 384 21.27 8.87 2.63
C ILE A 384 20.43 10.13 2.85
N PHE A 385 20.25 10.93 1.80
CA PHE A 385 19.46 12.15 1.85
C PHE A 385 17.98 11.86 2.14
N GLU A 386 17.40 10.87 1.46
CA GLU A 386 16.00 10.49 1.68
C GLU A 386 15.80 9.93 3.10
N ILE A 387 16.73 9.11 3.63
CA ILE A 387 16.66 8.65 5.03
C ILE A 387 16.74 9.85 6.00
N ALA A 388 17.57 10.85 5.73
CA ALA A 388 17.62 12.06 6.56
C ALA A 388 16.26 12.80 6.59
N ILE A 389 15.51 12.80 5.48
CA ILE A 389 14.14 13.35 5.42
C ILE A 389 13.18 12.52 6.25
N ASP A 390 13.30 11.19 6.20
CA ASP A 390 12.48 10.28 7.00
C ASP A 390 12.70 10.53 8.50
N GLU A 391 13.94 10.75 8.94
CA GLU A 391 14.21 11.13 10.34
C GLU A 391 13.65 12.50 10.74
N MET A 392 13.62 13.48 9.83
CA MET A 392 12.93 14.75 10.08
C MET A 392 11.42 14.55 10.27
N ARG A 393 10.86 13.56 9.57
CA ARG A 393 9.44 13.17 9.70
C ARG A 393 9.20 12.44 11.03
N HIS A 394 10.09 11.53 11.42
CA HIS A 394 10.04 10.87 12.73
C HIS A 394 10.11 11.88 13.87
N PHE A 395 11.04 12.84 13.78
CA PHE A 395 11.15 13.95 14.73
C PHE A 395 9.85 14.75 14.85
N ARG A 396 9.20 15.06 13.72
CA ARG A 396 7.88 15.70 13.71
C ARG A 396 6.83 14.83 14.39
N TRP A 397 6.73 13.56 14.02
CA TRP A 397 5.72 12.64 14.55
C TRP A 397 5.88 12.37 16.04
N ALA A 398 7.11 12.24 16.53
CA ALA A 398 7.38 12.10 17.96
C ALA A 398 6.86 13.32 18.74
N ASN A 399 7.07 14.53 18.23
CA ASN A 399 6.53 15.76 18.82
C ASN A 399 5.00 15.87 18.71
N GLU A 400 4.42 15.38 17.61
CA GLU A 400 2.97 15.31 17.44
C GLU A 400 2.34 14.38 18.49
N VAL A 401 2.96 13.22 18.75
CA VAL A 401 2.50 12.31 19.80
C VAL A 401 2.73 12.89 21.20
N LEU A 402 3.85 13.57 21.48
CA LEU A 402 4.05 14.28 22.75
C LEU A 402 2.92 15.28 23.02
N LYS A 403 2.55 16.06 22.00
CA LYS A 403 1.43 17.00 22.07
C LYS A 403 0.10 16.26 22.36
N LEU A 404 -0.19 15.18 21.63
CA LEU A 404 -1.41 14.38 21.84
C LEU A 404 -1.49 13.83 23.28
N LEU A 405 -0.36 13.43 23.85
CA LEU A 405 -0.28 12.92 25.23
C LEU A 405 -0.26 14.05 26.29
N GLY A 406 -0.29 15.32 25.89
CA GLY A 406 -0.22 16.46 26.80
C GLY A 406 1.16 16.65 27.45
N ALA A 407 2.23 16.20 26.79
CA ALA A 407 3.61 16.42 27.20
C ALA A 407 4.23 17.62 26.49
N ASP A 408 5.31 18.16 27.06
CA ASP A 408 6.10 19.19 26.40
C ASP A 408 6.77 18.63 25.14
N THR A 409 6.58 19.33 24.01
CA THR A 409 7.34 19.06 22.78
C THR A 409 8.77 19.58 22.91
N THR A 410 9.69 19.05 22.11
CA THR A 410 11.11 19.42 22.16
C THR A 410 11.69 19.69 20.78
N ILE A 411 12.64 20.62 20.76
CA ILE A 411 13.52 20.87 19.61
C ILE A 411 15.00 20.59 19.91
N GLN A 412 15.27 19.96 21.06
CA GLN A 412 16.63 19.61 21.44
C GLN A 412 17.18 18.49 20.55
N ARG A 413 18.48 18.31 20.65
CA ARG A 413 19.24 17.26 19.98
C ARG A 413 19.94 16.42 21.03
N ALA A 414 19.82 15.10 20.93
CA ALA A 414 20.40 14.19 21.90
C ALA A 414 21.93 14.36 21.91
N PRO A 415 22.56 14.64 23.08
CA PRO A 415 24.02 14.68 23.14
C PRO A 415 24.64 13.28 23.06
N LYS A 416 23.85 12.24 23.33
CA LYS A 416 24.24 10.83 23.29
C LYS A 416 23.12 9.95 22.72
N LEU A 417 23.49 9.09 21.78
CA LEU A 417 22.63 8.14 21.08
C LEU A 417 22.60 6.80 21.81
N GLY A 418 21.39 6.33 22.11
CA GLY A 418 21.11 5.04 22.75
C GLY A 418 21.45 5.00 24.25
N ARG A 419 20.57 4.40 25.06
CA ARG A 419 20.72 4.35 26.53
C ARG A 419 21.90 3.50 27.01
N ARG A 420 22.25 2.42 26.30
CA ARG A 420 23.25 1.44 26.75
C ARG A 420 24.66 1.75 26.23
N PHE A 421 24.76 2.12 24.97
CA PHE A 421 26.04 2.44 24.34
C PHE A 421 26.45 3.90 24.58
N GLN A 422 25.48 4.82 24.81
CA GLN A 422 25.72 6.21 25.18
C GLN A 422 26.71 6.91 24.24
N ILE A 423 26.52 6.68 22.94
CA ILE A 423 27.48 7.11 21.93
C ILE A 423 27.33 8.62 21.72
N PRO A 424 28.39 9.42 21.87
CA PRO A 424 28.32 10.86 21.69
C PRO A 424 27.72 11.24 20.34
N PHE A 425 26.96 12.33 20.29
CA PHE A 425 26.60 12.95 19.02
C PHE A 425 27.81 13.67 18.42
N TYR A 426 28.06 13.44 17.13
CA TYR A 426 29.12 14.07 16.36
C TYR A 426 28.68 14.26 14.90
N LEU A 427 29.41 15.06 14.13
CA LEU A 427 29.18 15.31 12.69
C LEU A 427 30.48 15.07 11.92
N GLN A 428 30.43 14.20 10.92
CA GLN A 428 31.59 13.75 10.12
C GLN A 428 31.16 13.44 8.69
N SER A 429 32.13 13.40 7.78
CA SER A 429 32.01 12.95 6.40
C SER A 429 31.55 11.49 6.31
N LEU A 430 30.88 11.14 5.20
CA LEU A 430 30.35 9.80 4.92
C LEU A 430 31.44 8.81 4.50
N THR A 431 32.43 8.58 5.36
CA THR A 431 33.43 7.53 5.13
C THR A 431 32.78 6.14 5.20
N SER A 432 33.48 5.11 4.71
CA SER A 432 32.97 3.73 4.80
C SER A 432 32.69 3.30 6.24
N SER A 433 33.53 3.75 7.18
CA SER A 433 33.35 3.54 8.63
C SER A 433 32.12 4.27 9.17
N GLN A 434 31.87 5.51 8.71
CA GLN A 434 30.68 6.27 9.11
C GLN A 434 29.39 5.65 8.56
N LEU A 435 29.41 5.20 7.31
CA LEU A 435 28.26 4.54 6.69
C LEU A 435 27.98 3.19 7.36
N GLN A 436 29.01 2.43 7.73
CA GLN A 436 28.83 1.21 8.52
C GLN A 436 28.20 1.51 9.88
N TRP A 437 28.60 2.61 10.52
CA TRP A 437 27.98 3.07 11.75
C TRP A 437 26.47 3.35 11.57
N PHE A 438 26.05 3.99 10.47
CA PHE A 438 24.62 4.17 10.18
C PHE A 438 23.88 2.84 9.99
N VAL A 439 24.48 1.88 9.28
CA VAL A 439 23.93 0.52 9.14
C VAL A 439 23.79 -0.18 10.50
N ASP A 440 24.72 0.03 11.43
CA ASP A 440 24.68 -0.57 12.76
C ASP A 440 23.66 0.12 13.68
N VAL A 441 23.43 1.42 13.52
CA VAL A 441 22.42 2.21 14.24
C VAL A 441 21.00 1.77 13.88
N GLU A 442 20.71 1.68 12.58
CA GLU A 442 19.39 1.34 12.03
C GLU A 442 19.12 -0.16 11.96
N ARG A 443 20.05 -1.00 12.44
CA ARG A 443 19.88 -2.45 12.37
C ARG A 443 18.66 -2.84 13.23
N PRO A 444 17.67 -3.57 12.68
CA PRO A 444 16.44 -3.91 13.38
C PRO A 444 16.73 -4.54 14.73
N SER A 445 16.34 -3.83 15.77
CA SER A 445 16.44 -4.36 17.12
C SER A 445 15.40 -5.45 17.35
N ARG A 446 15.85 -6.67 17.63
CA ARG A 446 14.98 -7.75 18.14
C ARG A 446 14.68 -7.62 19.65
N SER A 447 14.91 -6.46 20.27
CA SER A 447 14.83 -6.28 21.73
C SER A 447 14.46 -4.85 22.15
N THR A 448 13.47 -4.69 23.03
CA THR A 448 13.14 -3.42 23.73
C THR A 448 14.26 -2.93 24.65
N VAL A 449 15.34 -3.71 24.79
CA VAL A 449 16.47 -3.46 25.69
C VAL A 449 17.76 -3.15 24.91
N VAL A 450 17.83 -3.44 23.61
CA VAL A 450 19.08 -3.35 22.82
C VAL A 450 18.85 -2.78 21.42
N GLY A 451 19.19 -1.51 21.19
CA GLY A 451 19.03 -0.82 19.89
C GLY A 451 18.05 0.34 19.97
N LEU A 452 18.02 1.21 18.96
CA LEU A 452 17.16 2.40 18.91
C LEU A 452 15.71 2.04 18.51
N ASP A 453 15.53 1.15 17.53
CA ASP A 453 14.20 0.73 17.03
C ASP A 453 13.32 0.00 18.06
N GLY A 454 13.95 -0.71 19.01
CA GLY A 454 13.21 -1.47 20.03
C GLY A 454 12.45 -0.57 21.00
N MET A 455 12.78 0.72 21.09
CA MET A 455 12.17 1.66 22.02
C MET A 455 10.77 2.08 21.57
N TYR A 456 10.58 2.38 20.28
CA TYR A 456 9.25 2.70 19.74
C TYR A 456 8.29 1.51 19.81
N VAL A 457 8.77 0.28 19.59
CA VAL A 457 7.98 -0.95 19.79
C VAL A 457 7.53 -1.11 21.24
N GLY A 458 8.40 -0.78 22.20
CA GLY A 458 8.08 -0.74 23.63
C GLY A 458 7.02 0.30 23.99
N ILE A 459 7.14 1.50 23.41
CA ILE A 459 6.14 2.57 23.55
C ILE A 459 4.80 2.14 22.97
N GLN A 460 4.78 1.61 21.74
CA GLN A 460 3.56 1.16 21.07
C GLN A 460 2.83 0.08 21.88
N THR A 461 3.57 -0.94 22.33
CA THR A 461 3.03 -2.02 23.15
C THR A 461 2.49 -1.47 24.47
N SER A 462 3.20 -0.54 25.11
CA SER A 462 2.76 0.06 26.37
C SER A 462 1.51 0.93 26.19
N LEU A 463 1.47 1.76 25.13
CA LEU A 463 0.32 2.57 24.76
C LEU A 463 -0.93 1.73 24.51
N GLN A 464 -0.82 0.62 23.77
CA GLN A 464 -1.94 -0.28 23.50
C GLN A 464 -2.51 -0.95 24.77
N ASN A 465 -1.66 -1.16 25.78
CA ASN A 465 -2.03 -1.82 27.03
C ASN A 465 -2.30 -0.85 28.19
N LEU A 466 -2.37 0.47 27.93
CA LEU A 466 -2.78 1.43 28.95
C LEU A 466 -4.21 1.14 29.43
N PRO A 467 -4.50 1.28 30.74
CA PRO A 467 -5.86 1.19 31.25
C PRO A 467 -6.80 2.21 30.58
N SER A 468 -8.05 1.82 30.33
CA SER A 468 -9.04 2.62 29.57
C SER A 468 -9.43 3.95 30.22
N ASP A 469 -9.06 4.17 31.49
CA ASP A 469 -9.28 5.39 32.26
C ASP A 469 -8.06 6.32 32.28
N THR A 470 -6.92 5.90 31.73
CA THR A 470 -5.65 6.66 31.75
C THR A 470 -5.56 7.70 30.64
N LEU A 471 -6.12 7.41 29.47
CA LEU A 471 -6.11 8.28 28.29
C LEU A 471 -7.43 8.15 27.54
N ASP A 472 -7.86 9.23 26.89
CA ASP A 472 -8.98 9.19 25.96
C ASP A 472 -8.72 8.12 24.86
N PRO A 473 -9.69 7.22 24.56
CA PRO A 473 -9.49 6.14 23.59
C PRO A 473 -9.14 6.60 22.17
N GLU A 474 -9.66 7.75 21.72
CA GLU A 474 -9.36 8.28 20.39
C GLU A 474 -7.91 8.79 20.32
N THR A 475 -7.47 9.51 21.36
CA THR A 475 -6.09 9.97 21.54
C THR A 475 -5.13 8.80 21.63
N GLN A 476 -5.48 7.75 22.37
CA GLN A 476 -4.70 6.52 22.48
C GLN A 476 -4.54 5.83 21.10
N LEU A 477 -5.63 5.69 20.35
CA LEU A 477 -5.60 5.11 19.01
C LEU A 477 -4.72 5.92 18.06
N ARG A 478 -4.91 7.24 18.00
CA ARG A 478 -4.10 8.14 17.16
C ARG A 478 -2.61 8.06 17.50
N ALA A 479 -2.27 8.04 18.79
CA ALA A 479 -0.89 7.90 19.24
C ALA A 479 -0.27 6.57 18.79
N VAL A 480 -1.02 5.46 18.92
CA VAL A 480 -0.58 4.13 18.47
C VAL A 480 -0.35 4.08 16.95
N GLU A 481 -1.23 4.71 16.17
CA GLU A 481 -1.11 4.76 14.71
C GLU A 481 0.10 5.57 14.26
N ILE A 482 0.35 6.74 14.85
CA ILE A 482 1.52 7.56 14.50
C ILE A 482 2.83 6.85 14.89
N ILE A 483 2.89 6.24 16.07
CA ILE A 483 4.07 5.45 16.48
C ILE A 483 4.28 4.26 15.56
N LYS A 484 3.21 3.62 15.07
CA LYS A 484 3.31 2.55 14.08
C LYS A 484 3.97 3.02 12.77
N LEU A 485 3.63 4.22 12.30
CA LEU A 485 4.24 4.79 11.10
C LEU A 485 5.75 4.98 11.25
N ILE A 486 6.22 5.46 12.41
CA ILE A 486 7.66 5.58 12.71
C ILE A 486 8.34 4.21 12.63
N ILE A 487 7.73 3.18 13.24
CA ILE A 487 8.27 1.81 13.23
C ILE A 487 8.33 1.25 11.80
N ASP A 488 7.23 1.35 11.05
CA ASP A 488 7.11 0.79 9.70
C ASP A 488 8.10 1.46 8.73
N GLU A 489 8.34 2.77 8.86
CA GLU A 489 9.30 3.52 8.03
C GLU A 489 10.76 3.22 8.43
N GLY A 490 11.05 3.18 9.74
CA GLY A 490 12.37 2.84 10.27
C GLY A 490 12.87 1.43 9.92
N GLU A 491 11.99 0.42 9.85
CA GLU A 491 12.39 -0.95 9.45
C GLU A 491 13.09 -1.00 8.08
N GLY A 492 12.79 -0.04 7.19
CA GLY A 492 13.39 0.06 5.86
C GLY A 492 14.81 0.67 5.84
N HIS A 493 15.22 1.41 6.87
CA HIS A 493 16.44 2.20 6.86
C HIS A 493 17.70 1.35 6.74
N TYR A 494 17.79 0.25 7.50
CA TYR A 494 18.90 -0.70 7.41
C TYR A 494 19.17 -1.20 5.98
N VAL A 495 18.10 -1.56 5.26
CA VAL A 495 18.20 -2.09 3.89
C VAL A 495 18.68 -1.00 2.94
N ARG A 496 18.17 0.23 3.11
CA ARG A 496 18.53 1.38 2.27
C ARG A 496 19.96 1.86 2.52
N PHE A 497 20.41 1.93 3.77
CA PHE A 497 21.82 2.18 4.09
C PHE A 497 22.75 1.08 3.56
N SER A 498 22.34 -0.19 3.66
CA SER A 498 23.10 -1.31 3.07
C SER A 498 23.19 -1.20 1.54
N THR A 499 22.11 -0.74 0.90
CA THR A 499 22.08 -0.47 -0.55
C THR A 499 23.01 0.69 -0.91
N ALA A 500 23.00 1.77 -0.12
CA ALA A 500 23.93 2.88 -0.29
C ALA A 500 25.38 2.43 -0.14
N GLN A 501 25.68 1.56 0.84
CA GLN A 501 27.00 0.97 1.04
C GLN A 501 27.46 0.17 -0.18
N GLN A 502 26.59 -0.67 -0.75
CA GLN A 502 26.90 -1.42 -1.97
C GLN A 502 27.19 -0.51 -3.17
N ASN A 503 26.43 0.57 -3.33
CA ASN A 503 26.65 1.53 -4.41
C ASN A 503 27.94 2.34 -4.25
N LEU A 504 28.33 2.67 -3.01
CA LEU A 504 29.51 3.48 -2.71
C LEU A 504 30.81 2.65 -2.60
N ALA A 505 30.71 1.33 -2.42
CA ALA A 505 31.86 0.43 -2.31
C ALA A 505 32.80 0.44 -3.54
N PHE A 506 32.30 0.80 -4.73
CA PHE A 506 33.12 0.92 -5.93
C PHE A 506 34.22 1.98 -5.81
N PHE A 507 34.02 2.95 -4.92
CA PHE A 507 34.92 4.09 -4.73
C PHE A 507 35.84 3.93 -3.51
N SER A 508 35.73 2.82 -2.77
CA SER A 508 36.63 2.52 -1.65
C SER A 508 37.92 1.81 -2.07
N ASP A 509 37.98 1.25 -3.30
CA ASP A 509 39.11 0.43 -3.77
C ASP A 509 40.25 1.21 -4.46
N ASN A 510 40.10 2.53 -4.67
CA ASN A 510 41.20 3.37 -5.13
C ASN A 510 42.08 3.76 -3.94
N ASP A 511 43.08 2.92 -3.66
CA ASP A 511 44.22 3.09 -2.75
C ASP A 511 43.96 2.99 -1.24
N ARG A 512 43.89 1.76 -0.70
CA ARG A 512 44.27 1.34 0.69
C ARG A 512 44.30 2.42 1.79
N GLY A 513 43.25 3.23 1.93
CA GLY A 513 43.17 4.35 2.86
C GLY A 513 41.76 4.52 3.41
N ASP A 514 41.63 5.18 4.56
CA ASP A 514 40.35 5.32 5.29
C ASP A 514 39.35 6.30 4.63
N LEU A 515 39.77 7.05 3.60
CA LEU A 515 38.99 8.11 2.98
C LEU A 515 38.59 7.78 1.53
N PRO A 516 37.30 7.55 1.23
CA PRO A 516 36.83 7.23 -0.11
C PRO A 516 37.00 8.36 -1.13
N GLY A 517 37.19 8.02 -2.40
CA GLY A 517 37.42 8.99 -3.49
C GLY A 517 36.23 9.91 -3.78
N TYR A 518 35.03 9.57 -3.30
CA TYR A 518 33.83 10.41 -3.46
C TYR A 518 33.70 11.54 -2.44
N ILE A 519 34.56 11.60 -1.42
CA ILE A 519 34.48 12.66 -0.41
C ILE A 519 34.98 13.99 -1.01
N ARG A 520 34.22 15.06 -0.81
CA ARG A 520 34.58 16.42 -1.26
C ARG A 520 35.94 16.86 -0.70
N LEU A 521 36.61 17.74 -1.43
CA LEU A 521 37.90 18.32 -1.02
C LEU A 521 37.74 19.33 0.13
N GLY A 522 38.86 19.76 0.71
CA GLY A 522 38.90 20.81 1.72
C GLY A 522 38.73 20.30 3.14
N GLN A 523 37.86 20.94 3.91
CA GLN A 523 37.61 20.61 5.31
C GLN A 523 37.06 19.19 5.49
N TRP A 524 36.27 18.69 4.52
CA TRP A 524 35.68 17.34 4.53
C TRP A 524 36.68 16.18 4.60
N GLN A 525 37.94 16.42 4.22
CA GLN A 525 39.02 15.43 4.24
C GLN A 525 39.96 15.59 5.44
N GLN A 526 39.74 16.59 6.28
CA GLN A 526 40.60 16.81 7.45
C GLN A 526 40.32 15.75 8.50
N PRO A 527 41.34 15.07 9.04
CA PRO A 527 41.14 14.10 10.10
C PRO A 527 40.56 14.78 11.33
N SER A 528 39.63 14.08 11.97
CA SER A 528 39.09 14.44 13.26
C SER A 528 40.09 14.13 14.37
N ASP A 529 40.40 15.15 15.18
CA ASP A 529 41.20 15.02 16.41
C ASP A 529 40.36 15.21 17.68
N ASN A 530 39.02 15.32 17.56
CA ASN A 530 38.15 15.55 18.70
C ASN A 530 38.12 14.34 19.64
N PRO A 531 38.58 14.49 20.90
CA PRO A 531 38.65 13.39 21.85
C PRO A 531 37.26 12.88 22.29
N ASP A 532 36.20 13.65 22.05
CA ASP A 532 34.82 13.26 22.39
C ASP A 532 34.16 12.38 21.31
N ASN A 533 34.80 12.20 20.15
CA ASN A 533 34.26 11.33 19.11
C ASN A 533 34.41 9.85 19.48
N PRO A 534 33.47 9.00 19.03
CA PRO A 534 33.56 7.57 19.30
C PRO A 534 34.75 6.96 18.55
N ILE A 535 35.39 5.98 19.21
CA ILE A 535 36.43 5.17 18.60
C ILE A 535 35.77 4.21 17.62
N ILE A 536 36.02 4.38 16.32
CA ILE A 536 35.53 3.46 15.30
C ILE A 536 36.59 2.36 15.08
N PRO A 537 36.24 1.07 15.27
CA PRO A 537 37.18 -0.03 15.06
C PRO A 537 37.72 -0.03 13.62
N GLY A 538 39.03 0.15 13.47
CA GLY A 538 39.72 0.01 12.19
C GLY A 538 39.54 1.16 11.21
N GLY A 539 39.10 2.35 11.65
CA GLY A 539 38.99 3.53 10.79
C GLY A 539 39.11 4.86 11.53
N LYS A 540 39.25 5.94 10.77
CA LYS A 540 39.29 7.33 11.27
C LYS A 540 38.06 8.11 10.85
N LEU A 541 37.76 9.14 11.63
CA LEU A 541 36.73 10.13 11.33
C LEU A 541 37.35 11.35 10.64
N TYR A 542 36.57 11.99 9.77
CA TYR A 542 37.01 13.09 8.91
C TYR A 542 35.92 14.12 8.70
N GLY A 543 36.30 15.37 8.50
CA GLY A 543 35.37 16.44 8.15
C GLY A 543 34.51 16.87 9.31
N GLU A 544 35.15 17.25 10.42
CA GLU A 544 34.45 17.91 11.51
C GLU A 544 33.94 19.31 11.09
N PRO A 545 32.84 19.79 11.71
CA PRO A 545 32.44 21.19 11.57
C PRO A 545 33.59 22.14 11.90
N HIS A 546 34.09 22.83 10.88
CA HIS A 546 35.16 23.80 10.98
C HIS A 546 34.60 25.22 10.88
N GLN A 547 34.95 26.10 11.83
CA GLN A 547 34.56 27.51 11.78
C GLN A 547 35.46 28.28 10.80
N GLU A 548 34.88 28.76 9.71
CA GLU A 548 35.61 29.57 8.73
C GLU A 548 35.88 30.98 9.30
N THR A 549 37.07 31.53 9.02
CA THR A 549 37.51 32.83 9.55
C THR A 549 37.79 33.88 8.47
N SER A 550 37.68 33.54 7.19
CA SER A 550 38.02 34.45 6.08
C SER A 550 37.23 34.14 4.81
N GLY A 551 37.22 35.09 3.87
CA GLY A 551 36.47 34.97 2.61
C GLY A 551 34.96 35.00 2.83
N GLU A 552 34.23 34.27 1.98
CA GLU A 552 32.76 34.16 2.03
C GLU A 552 32.27 33.10 3.04
N GLY A 553 33.18 32.26 3.55
CA GLY A 553 32.85 31.13 4.45
C GLY A 553 32.09 31.54 5.71
N PRO A 554 32.56 32.54 6.49
CA PRO A 554 31.87 32.97 7.71
C PRO A 554 30.41 33.40 7.47
N GLU A 555 30.15 34.12 6.38
CA GLU A 555 28.82 34.61 6.03
C GLU A 555 27.89 33.46 5.62
N LEU A 556 28.36 32.58 4.73
CA LEU A 556 27.59 31.41 4.30
C LEU A 556 27.28 30.47 5.49
N GLN A 557 28.22 30.28 6.41
CA GLN A 557 28.00 29.53 7.64
C GLN A 557 26.98 30.20 8.56
N TYR A 558 27.05 31.53 8.70
CA TYR A 558 26.08 32.27 9.50
C TYR A 558 24.67 32.15 8.91
N GLN A 559 24.51 32.31 7.59
CA GLN A 559 23.23 32.18 6.88
C GLN A 559 22.63 30.77 7.00
N SER A 560 23.43 29.74 6.73
CA SER A 560 23.03 28.34 6.92
C SER A 560 22.56 28.08 8.36
N ASN A 561 23.35 28.53 9.35
CA ASN A 561 23.04 28.28 10.75
C ASN A 561 21.79 29.04 11.20
N VAL A 562 21.61 30.30 10.80
CA VAL A 562 20.39 31.07 11.11
C VAL A 562 19.15 30.38 10.53
N LEU A 563 19.21 29.86 9.30
CA LEU A 563 18.07 29.13 8.71
C LEU A 563 17.73 27.86 9.49
N TYR A 564 18.74 27.09 9.90
CA TYR A 564 18.55 25.93 10.76
C TYR A 564 17.86 26.31 12.08
N LEU A 565 18.33 27.38 12.74
CA LEU A 565 17.77 27.85 14.00
C LEU A 565 16.35 28.39 13.86
N SER A 566 16.09 29.14 12.79
CA SER A 566 14.76 29.63 12.46
C SER A 566 13.80 28.49 12.17
N LEU A 567 14.23 27.46 11.44
CA LEU A 567 13.43 26.25 11.23
C LEU A 567 13.03 25.63 12.58
N LEU A 568 13.97 25.36 13.48
CA LEU A 568 13.67 24.79 14.79
C LEU A 568 12.74 25.68 15.63
N GLY A 569 12.96 26.98 15.64
CA GLY A 569 12.11 27.92 16.38
C GLY A 569 10.68 27.98 15.84
N LEU A 570 10.51 27.94 14.51
CA LEU A 570 9.19 27.88 13.88
C LEU A 570 8.49 26.54 14.13
N LEU A 571 9.23 25.42 14.10
CA LEU A 571 8.73 24.11 14.50
C LEU A 571 8.23 24.13 15.94
N LYS A 572 8.99 24.74 16.87
CA LYS A 572 8.57 24.88 18.28
C LYS A 572 7.27 25.65 18.43
N ILE A 573 7.08 26.74 17.68
CA ILE A 573 5.83 27.49 17.66
C ILE A 573 4.70 26.63 17.10
N ALA A 574 4.92 25.95 15.97
CA ALA A 574 3.92 25.10 15.32
C ALA A 574 3.50 23.92 16.21
N PHE A 575 4.43 23.29 16.92
CA PHE A 575 4.16 22.20 17.85
C PHE A 575 3.34 22.67 19.07
N ALA A 576 3.50 23.92 19.49
CA ALA A 576 2.73 24.49 20.59
C ALA A 576 1.32 24.95 20.21
N CYS A 577 1.03 25.18 18.92
CA CYS A 577 -0.32 25.57 18.50
C CYS A 577 -1.33 24.45 18.75
N GLN A 578 -2.41 24.73 19.48
CA GLN A 578 -3.46 23.72 19.76
C GLN A 578 -4.20 23.30 18.50
N ASN A 579 -4.53 24.26 17.62
CA ASN A 579 -5.22 24.01 16.36
C ASN A 579 -4.33 23.26 15.35
N GLU A 580 -4.70 22.01 15.04
CA GLU A 580 -3.96 21.13 14.13
C GLU A 580 -3.84 21.68 12.70
N ASN A 581 -4.86 22.39 12.19
CA ASN A 581 -4.82 22.99 10.86
C ASN A 581 -3.79 24.12 10.77
N VAL A 582 -3.71 24.92 11.84
CA VAL A 582 -2.72 26.01 11.95
C VAL A 582 -1.32 25.41 12.08
N SER A 583 -1.13 24.47 12.99
CA SER A 583 0.13 23.74 13.17
C SER A 583 0.61 23.12 11.84
N SER A 584 -0.23 22.32 11.18
CA SER A 584 0.09 21.62 9.93
C SER A 584 0.40 22.55 8.76
N LYS A 585 -0.25 23.73 8.70
CA LYS A 585 0.06 24.73 7.68
C LYS A 585 1.38 25.44 7.99
N GLY A 586 1.67 25.74 9.25
CA GLY A 586 2.98 26.24 9.68
C GLY A 586 4.13 25.31 9.35
N LEU A 587 3.98 24.01 9.63
CA LEU A 587 4.97 22.98 9.29
C LEU A 587 5.24 22.93 7.78
N ARG A 588 4.20 22.97 6.94
CA ARG A 588 4.35 22.98 5.48
C ARG A 588 5.06 24.22 4.97
N ARG A 589 4.75 25.40 5.51
CA ARG A 589 5.43 26.65 5.14
C ARG A 589 6.90 26.67 5.54
N ALA A 590 7.27 26.01 6.63
CA ALA A 590 8.65 25.93 7.09
C ALA A 590 9.60 25.18 6.12
N ILE A 591 9.06 24.41 5.16
CA ILE A 591 9.83 23.74 4.09
C ILE A 591 10.65 24.75 3.28
N ALA A 592 10.18 26.00 3.10
CA ALA A 592 10.93 27.02 2.39
C ALA A 592 12.30 27.32 3.05
N LEU A 593 12.35 27.31 4.39
CA LEU A 593 13.61 27.49 5.13
C LEU A 593 14.53 26.28 4.94
N MET A 594 13.98 25.06 4.88
CA MET A 594 14.75 23.85 4.62
C MET A 594 15.40 23.87 3.24
N ILE A 595 14.66 24.28 2.21
CA ILE A 595 15.18 24.40 0.84
C ILE A 595 16.34 25.41 0.79
N LEU A 596 16.15 26.58 1.41
CA LEU A 596 17.18 27.62 1.41
C LEU A 596 18.41 27.21 2.25
N MET A 597 18.20 26.54 3.39
CA MET A 597 19.28 25.97 4.20
C MET A 597 20.08 24.93 3.39
N ASN A 598 19.38 24.05 2.67
CA ASN A 598 20.00 23.05 1.80
C ASN A 598 20.86 23.70 0.72
N TYR A 599 20.39 24.79 0.10
CA TYR A 599 21.16 25.58 -0.86
C TYR A 599 22.47 26.10 -0.26
N PHE A 600 22.43 26.78 0.89
CA PHE A 600 23.65 27.32 1.51
C PHE A 600 24.62 26.22 1.97
N ASN A 601 24.10 25.10 2.49
CA ASN A 601 24.93 23.95 2.85
C ASN A 601 25.65 23.35 1.64
N PHE A 602 24.97 23.29 0.49
CA PHE A 602 25.59 22.86 -0.75
C PHE A 602 26.66 23.82 -1.27
N GLU A 603 26.42 25.13 -1.17
CA GLU A 603 27.41 26.13 -1.55
C GLU A 603 28.67 26.06 -0.67
N LEU A 604 28.50 25.89 0.65
CA LEU A 604 29.60 25.58 1.57
C LEU A 604 30.34 24.31 1.13
N ALA A 605 29.60 23.21 0.90
CA ALA A 605 30.17 21.92 0.55
C ALA A 605 30.98 21.99 -0.77
N ARG A 606 30.46 22.68 -1.80
CA ARG A 606 31.15 22.89 -3.09
C ARG A 606 32.45 23.67 -2.94
N LYS A 607 32.51 24.61 -1.99
CA LYS A 607 33.71 25.38 -1.66
C LYS A 607 34.69 24.64 -0.73
N GLY A 608 34.40 23.38 -0.38
CA GLY A 608 35.21 22.57 0.52
C GLY A 608 35.10 22.99 1.99
N MET A 609 34.03 23.72 2.34
CA MET A 609 33.73 24.18 3.70
C MET A 609 32.59 23.34 4.29
N THR A 610 32.48 23.31 5.61
CA THR A 610 31.47 22.51 6.32
C THR A 610 30.37 23.39 6.92
N PRO A 611 29.09 22.96 6.93
CA PRO A 611 28.06 23.59 7.75
C PRO A 611 28.30 23.34 9.25
N LEU A 612 27.68 24.13 10.12
CA LEU A 612 27.94 24.09 11.57
C LEU A 612 26.85 23.39 12.39
N PHE A 613 25.57 23.62 12.08
CA PHE A 613 24.43 23.11 12.85
C PHE A 613 24.54 23.35 14.38
N THR A 614 24.96 24.55 14.77
CA THR A 614 25.24 24.91 16.17
C THR A 614 24.01 25.50 16.84
N PHE A 615 23.79 25.13 18.10
CA PHE A 615 22.75 25.72 18.93
C PHE A 615 23.27 26.96 19.68
N PRO A 616 22.58 28.11 19.61
CA PRO A 616 22.85 29.23 20.49
C PRO A 616 22.32 28.93 21.90
N GLU A 617 22.94 29.51 22.93
CA GLU A 617 22.58 29.27 24.35
C GLU A 617 21.08 29.42 24.65
N TRP A 618 20.43 30.40 24.02
CA TRP A 618 19.01 30.64 24.26
C TRP A 618 18.09 29.56 23.67
N LEU A 619 18.54 28.80 22.66
CA LEU A 619 17.78 27.68 22.09
C LEU A 619 18.13 26.36 22.79
N LYS A 620 19.34 26.23 23.37
CA LYS A 620 19.73 25.08 24.22
C LYS A 620 18.82 24.92 25.45
N GLY A 621 18.22 26.01 25.93
CA GLY A 621 17.25 25.98 27.02
C GLY A 621 15.86 25.45 26.66
N ASP A 622 15.64 25.02 25.41
CA ASP A 622 14.35 24.56 24.87
C ASP A 622 13.17 25.47 25.26
N PRO A 623 13.13 26.71 24.75
CA PRO A 623 12.19 27.72 25.24
C PRO A 623 10.74 27.24 25.11
N ARG A 624 10.04 27.15 26.23
CA ARG A 624 8.64 26.76 26.26
C ARG A 624 7.76 27.81 25.59
N VAL A 625 6.86 27.36 24.73
CA VAL A 625 5.85 28.19 24.08
C VAL A 625 4.49 27.80 24.66
N THR A 626 4.10 28.44 25.76
CA THR A 626 2.83 28.17 26.48
C THR A 626 1.83 29.32 26.36
N SER A 627 2.13 30.33 25.52
CA SER A 627 1.28 31.48 25.31
C SER A 627 1.65 32.23 24.04
N SER A 628 0.70 33.01 23.51
CA SER A 628 0.94 33.97 22.43
C SER A 628 2.11 34.92 22.71
N ALA A 629 2.29 35.37 23.95
CA ALA A 629 3.40 36.25 24.34
C ALA A 629 4.77 35.56 24.24
N ALA A 630 4.86 34.30 24.70
CA ALA A 630 6.07 33.50 24.56
C ALA A 630 6.38 33.22 23.07
N ALA A 631 5.36 32.87 22.28
CA ALA A 631 5.49 32.63 20.85
C ALA A 631 5.97 33.89 20.09
N LYS A 632 5.41 35.07 20.39
CA LYS A 632 5.85 36.37 19.85
C LYS A 632 7.29 36.70 20.18
N THR A 633 7.70 36.44 21.42
CA THR A 633 9.09 36.69 21.86
C THR A 633 10.07 35.83 21.09
N LEU A 634 9.77 34.55 20.92
CA LEU A 634 10.56 33.63 20.12
C LEU A 634 10.60 34.07 18.65
N LEU A 635 9.45 34.34 18.04
CA LEU A 635 9.34 34.76 16.63
C LEU A 635 10.13 36.05 16.35
N ASN A 636 10.02 37.07 17.20
CA ASN A 636 10.75 38.34 17.05
C ASN A 636 12.26 38.13 17.10
N LYS A 637 12.73 37.22 17.95
CA LYS A 637 14.15 36.87 18.02
C LYS A 637 14.62 36.19 16.74
N LEU A 638 13.85 35.23 16.23
CA LEU A 638 14.15 34.56 14.95
C LEU A 638 14.18 35.55 13.79
N LYS A 639 13.21 36.47 13.74
CA LYS A 639 13.14 37.53 12.73
C LYS A 639 14.38 38.42 12.76
N GLN A 640 14.85 38.80 13.95
CA GLN A 640 16.07 39.60 14.08
C GLN A 640 17.30 38.87 13.55
N GLU A 641 17.45 37.57 13.85
CA GLU A 641 18.57 36.77 13.31
C GLU A 641 18.50 36.66 11.79
N LEU A 642 17.31 36.45 11.22
CA LEU A 642 17.12 36.41 9.76
C LEU A 642 17.45 37.74 9.08
N VAL A 643 17.13 38.88 9.72
CA VAL A 643 17.52 40.21 9.23
C VAL A 643 19.04 40.40 9.32
N ASN A 644 19.65 40.01 10.46
CA ASN A 644 21.10 40.12 10.66
C ASN A 644 21.89 39.28 9.63
N ALA A 645 21.36 38.12 9.25
CA ALA A 645 21.94 37.26 8.21
C ALA A 645 21.64 37.72 6.77
N GLY A 646 20.92 38.84 6.59
CA GLY A 646 20.55 39.37 5.29
C GLY A 646 19.56 38.51 4.50
N ILE A 647 18.87 37.58 5.17
CA ILE A 647 17.95 36.61 4.54
C ILE A 647 16.60 37.26 4.25
N ILE A 648 16.14 38.15 5.13
CA ILE A 648 14.95 38.96 4.94
C ILE A 648 15.28 40.44 5.08
N LYS A 649 14.56 41.30 4.36
CA LYS A 649 14.73 42.76 4.49
C LYS A 649 14.17 43.27 5.81
N GLU A 650 14.82 44.29 6.38
CA GLU A 650 14.31 45.06 7.50
C GLU A 650 13.14 45.95 7.01
N THR A 651 11.91 45.43 7.01
CA THR A 651 10.72 46.23 6.68
C THR A 651 9.95 46.63 7.93
N THR A 652 10.01 47.93 8.24
CA THR A 652 8.87 48.68 8.78
C THR A 652 7.66 48.48 7.85
N LEU A 653 6.50 48.14 8.42
CA LEU A 653 5.19 48.07 7.72
C LEU A 653 4.88 49.34 6.92
N PRO A 654 4.00 49.31 5.89
CA PRO A 654 3.98 48.52 4.66
C PRO A 654 4.11 49.42 3.41
N ALA A 655 4.70 48.91 2.33
CA ALA A 655 4.36 49.35 0.96
C ALA A 655 4.63 48.19 -0.01
N ILE A 656 3.59 47.83 -0.75
CA ILE A 656 3.66 46.91 -1.88
C ILE A 656 4.46 47.60 -2.99
N SER A 657 5.66 47.11 -3.32
CA SER A 657 6.15 46.96 -4.69
C SER A 657 7.61 46.48 -4.71
N GLU A 658 7.88 45.64 -5.71
CA GLU A 658 9.18 45.20 -6.22
C GLU A 658 9.84 44.02 -5.47
N GLY A 659 9.46 42.84 -5.96
CA GLY A 659 10.13 41.59 -5.65
C GLY A 659 11.58 41.61 -6.11
N ILE A 660 12.47 41.17 -5.24
CA ILE A 660 13.79 40.73 -5.64
C ILE A 660 13.62 39.43 -6.42
N ASN A 661 14.10 39.46 -7.66
CA ASN A 661 14.27 38.30 -8.51
C ASN A 661 15.65 37.69 -8.19
N LEU A 662 15.70 36.51 -7.57
CA LEU A 662 16.94 35.80 -7.22
C LEU A 662 17.54 35.02 -8.40
N LEU A 663 17.23 35.40 -9.64
CA LEU A 663 17.82 34.81 -10.84
C LEU A 663 18.43 35.91 -11.72
N SER A 664 19.66 36.32 -11.39
CA SER A 664 20.60 36.82 -12.39
C SER A 664 22.03 36.70 -11.87
N VAL A 665 22.53 35.47 -11.85
CA VAL A 665 23.97 35.25 -12.06
C VAL A 665 24.09 34.76 -13.50
N GLU A 666 24.48 35.66 -14.40
CA GLU A 666 24.92 35.27 -15.73
C GLU A 666 26.17 34.39 -15.58
N SER A 667 25.98 33.07 -15.64
CA SER A 667 27.05 32.14 -15.98
C SER A 667 26.59 31.35 -17.20
N GLY A 668 27.32 31.52 -18.30
CA GLY A 668 27.06 30.80 -19.53
C GLY A 668 27.38 29.32 -19.35
N THR A 669 26.39 28.53 -18.95
CA THR A 669 26.35 27.08 -19.15
C THR A 669 24.91 26.60 -19.06
N LYS A 670 24.57 25.61 -19.89
CA LYS A 670 23.21 25.24 -20.31
C LYS A 670 22.31 24.78 -19.14
N GLN A 671 21.17 25.47 -19.01
CA GLN A 671 19.83 25.00 -18.63
C GLN A 671 19.69 23.89 -17.57
N GLU A 672 19.29 24.33 -16.36
CA GLU A 672 18.44 23.63 -15.37
C GLU A 672 17.20 23.00 -16.03
N PRO A 673 16.62 21.83 -15.62
CA PRO A 673 15.84 21.74 -14.35
C PRO A 673 15.41 20.32 -13.81
N VAL A 674 15.69 19.92 -12.55
CA VAL A 674 14.99 18.77 -11.90
C VAL A 674 14.52 19.02 -10.45
N LEU A 675 14.88 20.15 -9.80
CA LEU A 675 14.21 20.59 -8.54
C LEU A 675 12.68 20.80 -8.67
N LYS A 676 12.15 20.83 -9.91
CA LYS A 676 10.72 20.97 -10.22
C LYS A 676 9.88 19.70 -10.10
N ARG A 677 10.43 18.48 -10.02
CA ARG A 677 9.60 17.26 -10.08
C ARG A 677 9.25 16.67 -8.70
N THR A 678 10.18 16.68 -7.75
CA THR A 678 9.97 16.14 -6.40
C THR A 678 9.18 17.11 -5.49
N LEU A 679 9.21 18.42 -5.80
CA LEU A 679 8.53 19.48 -5.03
C LEU A 679 7.31 20.10 -5.75
N LYS A 680 6.82 19.50 -6.85
CA LYS A 680 5.76 20.08 -7.71
C LYS A 680 4.36 20.16 -7.08
N LYS A 681 4.21 19.76 -5.82
CA LYS A 681 3.00 19.97 -5.02
C LYS A 681 3.37 20.48 -3.62
N GLY A 682 3.90 21.70 -3.53
CA GLY A 682 3.90 22.42 -2.25
C GLY A 682 4.95 23.51 -2.08
N HIS A 683 4.52 24.74 -2.36
CA HIS A 683 5.00 26.00 -1.77
C HIS A 683 6.16 26.74 -2.49
N GLU A 684 5.76 27.80 -3.21
CA GLU A 684 6.60 28.88 -3.74
C GLU A 684 6.83 30.00 -2.70
N ASP A 685 6.59 29.72 -1.41
CA ASP A 685 6.60 30.73 -0.35
C ASP A 685 8.01 31.28 -0.13
N LYS A 686 8.14 32.61 -0.06
CA LYS A 686 9.38 33.24 0.37
C LYS A 686 9.52 33.15 1.88
N VAL A 687 10.74 33.26 2.41
CA VAL A 687 10.98 33.25 3.87
C VAL A 687 10.15 34.35 4.55
N GLU A 688 9.98 35.50 3.92
CA GLU A 688 9.12 36.59 4.40
C GLU A 688 7.64 36.18 4.52
N ASP A 689 7.14 35.38 3.57
CA ASP A 689 5.75 34.88 3.61
C ASP A 689 5.56 33.87 4.75
N VAL A 690 6.58 33.07 5.03
CA VAL A 690 6.60 32.15 6.18
C VAL A 690 6.58 32.95 7.49
N ILE A 691 7.45 33.94 7.64
CA ILE A 691 7.50 34.78 8.84
C ILE A 691 6.18 35.51 9.04
N LYS A 692 5.62 36.11 7.98
CA LYS A 692 4.31 36.77 8.04
C LYS A 692 3.20 35.81 8.49
N TYR A 693 3.20 34.58 7.97
CA TYR A 693 2.24 33.58 8.42
C TYR A 693 2.35 33.32 9.93
N PHE A 694 3.57 33.18 10.45
CA PHE A 694 3.76 32.99 11.89
C PHE A 694 3.44 34.25 12.71
N GLU A 695 3.58 35.46 12.17
CA GLU A 695 3.12 36.70 12.81
C GLU A 695 1.60 36.69 13.03
N ASP A 696 0.84 36.20 12.04
CA ASP A 696 -0.61 36.02 12.16
C ASP A 696 -0.94 34.92 13.20
N VAL A 697 -0.25 33.78 13.12
CA VAL A 697 -0.45 32.64 14.05
C VAL A 697 -0.22 33.05 15.50
N VAL A 698 0.87 33.77 15.81
CA VAL A 698 1.13 34.17 17.20
C VAL A 698 0.12 35.18 17.72
N CYS A 699 -0.70 35.81 16.87
CA CYS A 699 -1.77 36.72 17.29
C CYS A 699 -3.12 36.03 17.45
N GLU A 700 -3.42 35.03 16.63
CA GLU A 700 -4.75 34.44 16.51
C GLU A 700 -4.88 33.02 17.10
N ALA A 701 -3.77 32.28 17.20
CA ALA A 701 -3.79 30.90 17.65
C ALA A 701 -3.77 30.76 19.18
N GLU A 702 -4.42 29.70 19.65
CA GLU A 702 -4.29 29.22 21.03
C GLU A 702 -3.05 28.34 21.16
N PHE A 703 -2.32 28.54 22.26
CA PHE A 703 -1.09 27.84 22.64
C PHE A 703 -1.33 27.13 23.96
#